data_AF-A0A7H8R2H2-F1
#
_entry.id   AF-A0A7H8R2H2-F1
#
_cell.length_a   1.000
_cell.length_b   1.000
_cell.length_c   1.000
_cell.angle_alpha   90.00
_cell.angle_beta   90.00
_cell.angle_gamma   90.00
#
_symmetry.space_group_name_H-M   'P 1'
#
loop_
_entity.id
_entity.type
_entity.pdbx_description
1 polymer ?
#
loop_
_entity_poly.entity_id
_entity_poly.type
_entity_poly.pdbx_seq_one_letter_code
_entity_poly.pdbx_strand_id
1 'polypeptide(L)'
;MGHKLLRGGTVIAFNNATQKVQVIRGESVLIKDDRITAIAPDADIETPKDTEIIDVHGKIISPGFINTHVHMWQSVFRTIGPNITLARYLGGWLSQFGPSTAAAFKPEDVYISCLQGYMEGLSGGVTSYLDHAHNNWAPEMTRPGFSAAKDSGARVWWCYDVANRDNFPFERQWEALSDIAAKIPASALVQPGISLDSLSMSFKNDTENHLKYTQQMIEKLNLRAITVHHLGGPWPTGNTSPAYICNNHFHSEEHPVVFSHAGYLTSEEQKVLRDHGCFISITPESEFHFGHGQTTGHLVSDQAALGLDTNWTFSGDMLSQARLWLQSVRRSNFEQTLAKGLLPSENPFAVEQGFLMATRQGGLALKRPDIGVLQVGAKADILVFNGDSPNMLGWSDPVAAVMLHANPADIEHVLVDGEFRKRDFKLLNVGCDWDQVKEGFLEAARRIQPLVADPPPMPEKVFGVGELGSVETANLSFFPRKLALFSTGAFCQKLGILLSTMATPPSMPTSVDPAQGPITIALLESTGKTGRVVLRHLLEHNVPHMLKVYARSIKTLENLFPGISSNRRVQVFIGAHGYDDLREGQRIVLADPSLVSVLLVQPGVLVEEAGAGHEINIDSITPGVSYEDLGSAFRITLQISFKMTITVAKFPRATFPPTTSLKSITPPPFFDSVKVSDERNQKLHELLLKGHMAVAPLGDPQLIFHSHLPHALGADSDQLIKTYEHEIQSLKPTEDEDFASNEVITKEDWRKFLQQKKFAVAYVGFFLRRIGHPFIHLAYAYELQDKAVATEALSLGCTEYDPLHTLIDNYPEDNSTYKTTSLVEVLLRILEDSRFNGIPPKKGYLNIGIILQERNDAVLGHWNAWEVDNPAEQLQQLCDLSVLLGLGSGSRPGLFDFYLVHIMTVAHALLVLWDVFPDESRVSILRQYALFTIPTYTVQMQRPFDLKKIEEVQTEGKDWNWVISTALNHKWALDAHFFKVVRTPKVFEDLFGSKDDFYLNPAIKFVTEFDGWEGFGDGVEGFLPDRDGYNAE
;
A
#
# COMPACT_ATOMS: atom_id res chain seq x y z
N MET A 1 39.25 -7.01 26.21
CA MET A 1 38.86 -5.60 26.06
C MET A 1 40.07 -4.85 25.53
N GLY A 2 39.84 -3.97 24.56
CA GLY A 2 40.87 -3.25 23.82
C GLY A 2 40.38 -1.85 23.46
N HIS A 3 41.24 -1.07 22.82
CA HIS A 3 40.90 0.28 22.37
C HIS A 3 40.30 0.23 20.96
N LYS A 4 39.23 0.98 20.71
CA LYS A 4 38.64 1.14 19.38
C LYS A 4 38.44 2.63 19.09
N LEU A 5 38.70 3.07 17.87
CA LEU A 5 38.51 4.45 17.42
C LEU A 5 37.55 4.47 16.23
N LEU A 6 36.36 5.02 16.40
CA LEU A 6 35.46 5.35 15.29
C LEU A 6 35.92 6.68 14.72
N ARG A 7 36.58 6.68 13.56
CA ARG A 7 37.29 7.85 13.02
C ARG A 7 36.41 8.69 12.08
N GLY A 8 36.27 9.98 12.38
CA GLY A 8 35.86 11.00 11.42
C GLY A 8 34.37 11.05 11.03
N GLY A 9 33.48 10.57 11.89
CA GLY A 9 32.03 10.52 11.64
C GLY A 9 31.28 11.77 12.09
N THR A 10 29.97 11.78 11.85
CA THR A 10 29.07 12.78 12.48
C THR A 10 28.43 12.19 13.72
N VAL A 11 28.79 12.71 14.89
CA VAL A 11 28.38 12.22 16.19
C VAL A 11 27.12 12.95 16.66
N ILE A 12 26.05 12.19 16.93
CA ILE A 12 24.88 12.67 17.67
C ILE A 12 25.21 12.57 19.17
N ALA A 13 25.94 13.57 19.68
CA ALA A 13 26.38 13.63 21.07
C ALA A 13 25.28 14.18 22.00
N PHE A 14 25.47 14.04 23.31
CA PHE A 14 24.57 14.61 24.31
C PHE A 14 25.30 15.63 25.20
N ASN A 15 24.72 16.82 25.32
CA ASN A 15 25.28 17.86 26.17
C ASN A 15 24.56 17.90 27.53
N ASN A 16 25.24 17.45 28.58
CA ASN A 16 24.67 17.43 29.93
C ASN A 16 24.36 18.83 30.50
N ALA A 17 25.04 19.89 30.06
CA ALA A 17 24.76 21.22 30.58
C ALA A 17 23.45 21.78 30.03
N THR A 18 23.16 21.52 28.75
CA THR A 18 21.93 22.00 28.10
C THR A 18 20.79 20.97 28.12
N GLN A 19 21.09 19.71 28.47
CA GLN A 19 20.17 18.56 28.37
C GLN A 19 19.59 18.39 26.95
N LYS A 20 20.41 18.62 25.92
CA LYS A 20 20.01 18.56 24.51
C LYS A 20 20.99 17.76 23.66
N VAL A 21 20.51 17.33 22.49
CA VAL A 21 21.37 16.76 21.46
C VAL A 21 22.36 17.81 20.95
N GLN A 22 23.60 17.39 20.73
CA GLN A 22 24.66 18.19 20.12
C GLN A 22 25.24 17.41 18.93
N VAL A 23 25.09 17.94 17.73
CA VAL A 23 25.68 17.36 16.52
C VAL A 23 27.12 17.84 16.37
N ILE A 24 28.07 16.91 16.33
CA ILE A 24 29.50 17.18 16.16
C ILE A 24 29.95 16.51 14.86
N ARG A 25 30.57 17.25 13.94
CA ARG A 25 30.87 16.75 12.58
C ARG A 25 32.36 16.49 12.39
N GLY A 26 32.67 15.39 11.70
CA GLY A 26 34.03 15.05 11.30
C GLY A 26 34.93 14.63 12.46
N GLU A 27 34.33 14.22 13.58
CA GLU A 27 35.05 13.91 14.80
C GLU A 27 35.11 12.43 15.10
N SER A 28 36.08 12.05 15.92
CA SER A 28 36.41 10.68 16.23
C SER A 28 35.93 10.33 17.64
N VAL A 29 35.50 9.09 17.85
CA VAL A 29 35.06 8.57 19.15
C VAL A 29 36.01 7.47 19.60
N LEU A 30 36.76 7.73 20.69
CA LEU A 30 37.66 6.74 21.29
C LEU A 30 36.93 5.94 22.36
N ILE A 31 36.89 4.63 22.16
CA ILE A 31 36.36 3.65 23.10
C ILE A 31 37.53 2.95 23.77
N LYS A 32 37.52 2.93 25.11
CA LYS A 32 38.43 2.13 25.91
C LYS A 32 37.61 1.16 26.73
N ASP A 33 37.87 -0.12 26.49
CA ASP A 33 37.13 -1.21 27.10
C ASP A 33 35.63 -1.08 26.84
N ASP A 34 34.85 -0.68 27.84
CA ASP A 34 33.41 -0.56 27.81
C ASP A 34 32.89 0.89 27.75
N ARG A 35 33.79 1.88 27.65
CA ARG A 35 33.44 3.30 27.79
C ARG A 35 33.99 4.19 26.69
N ILE A 36 33.24 5.25 26.41
CA ILE A 36 33.68 6.37 25.60
C ILE A 36 34.65 7.21 26.44
N THR A 37 35.86 7.43 25.94
CA THR A 37 36.93 8.17 26.64
C THR A 37 37.31 9.48 25.97
N ALA A 38 37.04 9.63 24.67
CA ALA A 38 37.18 10.90 23.97
C ALA A 38 36.15 11.02 22.84
N ILE A 39 35.68 12.25 22.60
CA ILE A 39 34.97 12.69 21.39
C ILE A 39 35.67 14.00 21.01
N ALA A 40 36.51 13.96 19.98
CA ALA A 40 37.38 15.07 19.60
C ALA A 40 37.82 14.93 18.13
N PRO A 41 38.40 15.97 17.51
CA PRO A 41 39.09 15.84 16.22
C PRO A 41 40.18 14.76 16.30
N ASP A 42 40.40 14.04 15.18
CA ASP A 42 41.37 12.93 15.14
C ASP A 42 42.77 13.32 15.62
N ALA A 43 43.20 14.55 15.29
CA ALA A 43 44.49 15.11 15.69
C ALA A 43 44.66 15.32 17.21
N ASP A 44 43.54 15.42 17.94
CA ASP A 44 43.51 15.71 19.38
C ASP A 44 43.31 14.44 20.23
N ILE A 45 43.13 13.27 19.59
CA ILE A 45 42.97 11.99 20.28
C ILE A 45 44.32 11.25 20.33
N GLU A 46 44.88 11.16 21.54
CA GLU A 46 46.00 10.25 21.80
C GLU A 46 45.53 8.80 21.64
N THR A 47 45.90 8.20 20.52
CA THR A 47 45.49 6.83 20.16
C THR A 47 46.53 5.83 20.65
N PRO A 48 46.22 4.93 21.61
CA PRO A 48 47.13 3.87 22.04
C PRO A 48 47.58 2.99 20.85
N LYS A 49 48.81 2.45 20.91
CA LYS A 49 49.44 1.71 19.79
C LYS A 49 48.62 0.52 19.25
N ASP A 50 47.79 -0.10 20.08
CA ASP A 50 46.99 -1.28 19.73
C ASP A 50 45.50 -0.95 19.53
N THR A 51 45.18 0.30 19.17
CA THR A 51 43.80 0.73 18.92
C THR A 51 43.32 0.23 17.56
N GLU A 52 42.18 -0.46 17.55
CA GLU A 52 41.47 -0.79 16.32
C GLU A 52 40.82 0.48 15.75
N ILE A 53 41.22 0.88 14.54
CA ILE A 53 40.66 2.06 13.87
C ILE A 53 39.57 1.62 12.89
N ILE A 54 38.39 2.21 13.02
CA ILE A 54 37.23 1.97 12.15
C ILE A 54 36.89 3.29 11.47
N ASP A 55 36.99 3.31 10.14
CA ASP A 55 36.66 4.49 9.35
C ASP A 55 35.14 4.66 9.24
N VAL A 56 34.66 5.81 9.70
CA VAL A 56 33.25 6.18 9.67
C VAL A 56 33.04 7.56 9.03
N HIS A 57 33.95 7.99 8.16
CA HIS A 57 33.74 9.19 7.34
C HIS A 57 32.44 9.08 6.52
N GLY A 58 31.68 10.18 6.46
CA GLY A 58 30.37 10.22 5.79
C GLY A 58 29.23 9.54 6.57
N LYS A 59 29.52 8.85 7.68
CA LYS A 59 28.55 8.09 8.46
C LYS A 59 28.07 8.85 9.70
N ILE A 60 26.95 8.40 10.25
CA ILE A 60 26.35 8.96 11.48
C ILE A 60 26.60 8.01 12.64
N ILE A 61 27.21 8.51 13.73
CA ILE A 61 27.39 7.79 14.99
C ILE A 61 26.27 8.22 15.96
N SER A 62 25.49 7.27 16.46
CA SER A 62 24.34 7.48 17.34
C SER A 62 24.45 6.62 18.61
N PRO A 63 23.85 7.00 19.75
CA PRO A 63 23.63 6.06 20.84
C PRO A 63 22.80 4.87 20.38
N GLY A 64 23.02 3.72 21.02
CA GLY A 64 22.16 2.54 20.93
C GLY A 64 20.71 2.82 21.32
N PHE A 65 19.77 2.20 20.62
CA PHE A 65 18.36 2.26 21.03
C PHE A 65 18.13 1.45 22.30
N ILE A 66 17.18 1.91 23.11
CA ILE A 66 16.78 1.27 24.37
C ILE A 66 15.32 0.90 24.28
N ASN A 67 15.04 -0.40 24.32
CA ASN A 67 13.70 -0.94 24.34
C ASN A 67 13.23 -1.15 25.78
N THR A 68 12.36 -0.28 26.26
CA THR A 68 11.90 -0.32 27.66
C THR A 68 10.74 -1.26 27.92
N HIS A 69 10.27 -2.02 26.92
CA HIS A 69 9.26 -3.05 27.15
C HIS A 69 9.17 -4.05 25.99
N VAL A 70 9.30 -5.35 26.30
CA VAL A 70 9.19 -6.45 25.33
C VAL A 70 8.84 -7.78 26.01
N HIS A 71 8.29 -8.72 25.23
CA HIS A 71 8.04 -10.12 25.62
C HIS A 71 8.81 -11.11 24.75
N MET A 72 10.10 -11.33 25.06
CA MET A 72 11.01 -12.03 24.14
C MET A 72 10.68 -13.50 23.88
N TRP A 73 10.07 -14.19 24.84
CA TRP A 73 9.70 -15.60 24.67
C TRP A 73 8.62 -15.79 23.59
N GLN A 74 7.91 -14.73 23.20
CA GLN A 74 6.81 -14.80 22.24
C GLN A 74 7.27 -14.73 20.78
N SER A 75 8.53 -14.39 20.49
CA SER A 75 9.02 -14.18 19.12
C SER A 75 8.69 -15.34 18.16
N VAL A 76 8.59 -16.59 18.65
CA VAL A 76 8.21 -17.77 17.85
C VAL A 76 6.79 -17.71 17.26
N PHE A 77 5.90 -16.88 17.81
CA PHE A 77 4.51 -16.73 17.34
C PHE A 77 4.35 -15.92 16.05
N ARG A 78 5.46 -15.52 15.40
CA ARG A 78 5.43 -14.67 14.21
C ARG A 78 4.30 -15.03 13.25
N THR A 79 3.49 -14.04 12.91
CA THR A 79 2.38 -14.08 11.93
C THR A 79 1.08 -14.80 12.34
N ILE A 80 0.95 -15.33 13.57
CA ILE A 80 -0.28 -16.04 14.00
C ILE A 80 -1.49 -15.10 14.18
N GLY A 81 -1.25 -13.88 14.65
CA GLY A 81 -2.28 -12.95 15.10
C GLY A 81 -2.15 -11.58 14.43
N PRO A 82 -2.29 -11.47 13.10
CA PRO A 82 -2.18 -10.18 12.41
C PRO A 82 -3.42 -9.29 12.58
N ASN A 83 -4.50 -9.79 13.17
CA ASN A 83 -5.78 -9.08 13.36
C ASN A 83 -6.33 -9.32 14.78
N ILE A 84 -5.46 -9.28 15.78
CA ILE A 84 -5.79 -9.63 17.16
C ILE A 84 -6.12 -8.37 17.98
N THR A 85 -7.07 -8.48 18.90
CA THR A 85 -7.35 -7.44 19.91
C THR A 85 -6.76 -7.81 21.26
N LEU A 86 -6.49 -6.83 22.11
CA LEU A 86 -5.98 -7.08 23.46
C LEU A 86 -6.93 -8.00 24.26
N ALA A 87 -8.24 -7.79 24.12
CA ALA A 87 -9.24 -8.62 24.79
C ALA A 87 -9.13 -10.11 24.39
N ARG A 88 -8.85 -10.40 23.12
CA ARG A 88 -8.63 -11.78 22.66
C ARG A 88 -7.31 -12.33 23.19
N TYR A 89 -6.24 -11.53 23.20
CA TYR A 89 -4.94 -11.90 23.75
C TYR A 89 -5.04 -12.27 25.24
N LEU A 90 -5.63 -11.39 26.05
CA LEU A 90 -5.85 -11.59 27.49
C LEU A 90 -6.90 -12.67 27.79
N GLY A 91 -7.77 -12.99 26.82
CA GLY A 91 -8.75 -14.08 26.89
C GLY A 91 -8.17 -15.50 26.89
N GLY A 92 -6.86 -15.66 27.03
CA GLY A 92 -6.18 -16.96 27.15
C GLY A 92 -5.76 -17.58 25.81
N TRP A 93 -5.44 -16.76 24.80
CA TRP A 93 -4.90 -17.27 23.54
C TRP A 93 -3.36 -17.35 23.55
N LEU A 94 -2.68 -16.30 23.10
CA LEU A 94 -1.22 -16.22 22.96
C LEU A 94 -0.52 -15.58 24.17
N SER A 95 -1.29 -15.24 25.20
CA SER A 95 -0.76 -14.76 26.48
C SER A 95 -0.26 -15.92 27.34
N GLN A 96 0.51 -15.58 28.39
CA GLN A 96 0.97 -16.49 29.43
C GLN A 96 -0.16 -17.21 30.19
N PHE A 97 -1.41 -16.75 30.07
CA PHE A 97 -2.59 -17.39 30.65
C PHE A 97 -3.21 -18.47 29.75
N GLY A 98 -2.80 -18.57 28.48
CA GLY A 98 -3.36 -19.52 27.54
C GLY A 98 -2.92 -20.97 27.83
N PRO A 99 -3.86 -21.92 28.07
CA PRO A 99 -3.50 -23.31 28.33
C PRO A 99 -2.78 -23.97 27.14
N SER A 100 -3.22 -23.70 25.91
CA SER A 100 -2.58 -24.21 24.70
C SER A 100 -1.17 -23.63 24.53
N THR A 101 -0.99 -22.35 24.85
CA THR A 101 0.32 -21.69 24.85
C THR A 101 1.27 -22.33 25.85
N ALA A 102 0.85 -22.49 27.11
CA ALA A 102 1.66 -23.13 28.14
C ALA A 102 2.03 -24.59 27.79
N ALA A 103 1.12 -25.33 27.15
CA ALA A 103 1.36 -26.72 26.75
C ALA A 103 2.25 -26.85 25.49
N ALA A 104 2.31 -25.83 24.64
CA ALA A 104 3.05 -25.88 23.38
C ALA A 104 4.57 -25.70 23.57
N PHE A 105 5.00 -24.97 24.59
CA PHE A 105 6.41 -24.64 24.81
C PHE A 105 7.17 -25.74 25.56
N LYS A 106 8.41 -25.95 25.11
CA LYS A 106 9.47 -26.67 25.84
C LYS A 106 10.54 -25.68 26.32
N PRO A 107 11.40 -26.05 27.29
CA PRO A 107 12.48 -25.16 27.75
C PRO A 107 13.38 -24.64 26.62
N GLU A 108 13.73 -25.51 25.68
CA GLU A 108 14.53 -25.16 24.50
C GLU A 108 13.84 -24.14 23.57
N ASP A 109 12.51 -24.12 23.52
CA ASP A 109 11.74 -23.17 22.71
C ASP A 109 11.80 -21.77 23.30
N VAL A 110 11.70 -21.67 24.62
CA VAL A 110 11.85 -20.40 25.32
C VAL A 110 13.24 -19.82 25.04
N TYR A 111 14.29 -20.64 25.14
CA TYR A 111 15.66 -20.20 24.83
C TYR A 111 15.77 -19.68 23.40
N ILE A 112 15.36 -20.49 22.41
CA ILE A 112 15.58 -20.15 21.00
C ILE A 112 14.70 -18.98 20.55
N SER A 113 13.48 -18.88 21.09
CA SER A 113 12.57 -17.77 20.80
C SER A 113 13.14 -16.45 21.33
N CYS A 114 13.56 -16.42 22.60
CA CYS A 114 14.19 -15.25 23.19
C CYS A 114 15.46 -14.86 22.44
N LEU A 115 16.35 -15.82 22.16
CA LEU A 115 17.63 -15.55 21.52
C LEU A 115 17.45 -14.94 20.12
N GLN A 116 16.53 -15.50 19.32
CA GLN A 116 16.20 -14.95 18.01
C GLN A 116 15.66 -13.51 18.11
N GLY A 117 14.76 -13.23 19.05
CA GLY A 117 14.21 -11.90 19.27
C GLY A 117 15.26 -10.85 19.66
N TYR A 118 16.18 -11.21 20.56
CA TYR A 118 17.31 -10.34 20.91
C TYR A 118 18.25 -10.10 19.71
N MET A 119 18.55 -11.14 18.93
CA MET A 119 19.41 -11.02 17.74
C MET A 119 18.78 -10.15 16.64
N GLU A 120 17.46 -10.23 16.44
CA GLU A 120 16.73 -9.33 15.55
C GLU A 120 16.87 -7.87 16.01
N GLY A 121 16.56 -7.58 17.27
CA GLY A 121 16.63 -6.20 17.77
C GLY A 121 18.05 -5.65 17.78
N LEU A 122 19.08 -6.46 18.09
CA LEU A 122 20.48 -6.07 17.94
C LEU A 122 20.82 -5.72 16.48
N SER A 123 20.34 -6.51 15.51
CA SER A 123 20.49 -6.20 14.09
C SER A 123 19.82 -4.86 13.72
N GLY A 124 18.69 -4.54 14.38
CA GLY A 124 17.95 -3.28 14.28
C GLY A 124 18.43 -2.14 15.19
N GLY A 125 19.58 -2.29 15.86
CA GLY A 125 20.20 -1.24 16.67
C GLY A 125 19.70 -1.11 18.11
N VAL A 126 18.89 -2.04 18.60
CA VAL A 126 18.53 -2.10 20.02
C VAL A 126 19.67 -2.73 20.81
N THR A 127 20.26 -1.94 21.70
CA THR A 127 21.43 -2.35 22.51
C THR A 127 21.04 -2.76 23.94
N SER A 128 19.91 -2.23 24.41
CA SER A 128 19.41 -2.40 25.78
C SER A 128 17.94 -2.76 25.82
N TYR A 129 17.56 -3.66 26.73
CA TYR A 129 16.20 -4.18 26.86
C TYR A 129 15.73 -4.21 28.32
N LEU A 130 14.47 -3.85 28.54
CA LEU A 130 13.70 -4.24 29.72
C LEU A 130 12.72 -5.33 29.29
N ASP A 131 13.10 -6.59 29.51
CA ASP A 131 12.33 -7.77 29.10
C ASP A 131 11.34 -8.16 30.20
N HIS A 132 10.05 -8.19 29.86
CA HIS A 132 8.96 -8.57 30.75
C HIS A 132 8.70 -10.08 30.55
N ALA A 133 9.48 -10.90 31.27
CA ALA A 133 9.59 -12.33 31.06
C ALA A 133 8.56 -13.12 31.90
N HIS A 134 7.32 -13.19 31.41
CA HIS A 134 6.21 -13.88 32.08
C HIS A 134 5.97 -15.34 31.63
N ASN A 135 7.01 -16.03 31.13
CA ASN A 135 6.97 -17.45 30.75
C ASN A 135 7.16 -18.41 31.95
N ASN A 136 6.43 -18.18 33.03
CA ASN A 136 6.60 -18.83 34.34
C ASN A 136 5.73 -20.10 34.55
N TRP A 137 5.61 -20.96 33.53
CA TRP A 137 4.70 -22.13 33.59
C TRP A 137 5.26 -23.31 34.39
N ALA A 138 6.58 -23.51 34.39
CA ALA A 138 7.23 -24.63 35.07
C ALA A 138 8.68 -24.26 35.48
N PRO A 139 9.27 -24.92 36.50
CA PRO A 139 10.63 -24.65 36.95
C PRO A 139 11.68 -24.65 35.84
N GLU A 140 11.62 -25.63 34.95
CA GLU A 140 12.52 -25.81 33.80
C GLU A 140 12.42 -24.68 32.76
N MET A 141 11.31 -23.92 32.72
CA MET A 141 11.12 -22.78 31.81
C MET A 141 11.79 -21.49 32.32
N THR A 142 12.21 -21.46 33.59
CA THR A 142 12.72 -20.23 34.22
C THR A 142 14.08 -19.80 33.67
N ARG A 143 15.04 -20.72 33.56
CA ARG A 143 16.41 -20.42 33.13
C ARG A 143 16.59 -20.13 31.64
N PRO A 144 15.89 -20.82 30.71
CA PRO A 144 16.07 -20.62 29.28
C PRO A 144 16.05 -19.17 28.81
N GLY A 145 15.04 -18.37 29.20
CA GLY A 145 14.95 -16.96 28.78
C GLY A 145 16.13 -16.12 29.26
N PHE A 146 16.55 -16.32 30.52
CA PHE A 146 17.72 -15.64 31.07
C PHE A 146 19.04 -16.06 30.39
N SER A 147 19.20 -17.35 30.08
CA SER A 147 20.35 -17.85 29.32
C SER A 147 20.40 -17.25 27.93
N ALA A 148 19.25 -17.17 27.23
CA ALA A 148 19.16 -16.55 25.92
C ALA A 148 19.52 -15.05 25.96
N ALA A 149 19.06 -14.32 26.97
CA ALA A 149 19.46 -12.93 27.18
C ALA A 149 20.98 -12.80 27.33
N LYS A 150 21.61 -13.69 28.11
CA LYS A 150 23.08 -13.68 28.30
C LYS A 150 23.83 -13.98 27.02
N ASP A 151 23.40 -15.02 26.30
CA ASP A 151 24.10 -15.48 25.12
C ASP A 151 23.93 -14.48 23.96
N SER A 152 22.83 -13.72 23.91
CA SER A 152 22.60 -12.70 22.88
C SER A 152 23.68 -11.60 22.84
N GLY A 153 24.33 -11.33 23.97
CA GLY A 153 25.27 -10.21 24.11
C GLY A 153 24.63 -8.83 24.24
N ALA A 154 23.30 -8.73 24.29
CA ALA A 154 22.60 -7.50 24.60
C ALA A 154 22.73 -7.11 26.08
N ARG A 155 22.49 -5.82 26.38
CA ARG A 155 22.28 -5.36 27.76
C ARG A 155 20.82 -5.59 28.13
N VAL A 156 20.54 -6.35 29.17
CA VAL A 156 19.15 -6.77 29.47
C VAL A 156 18.87 -6.68 30.97
N TRP A 157 17.79 -5.99 31.31
CA TRP A 157 17.11 -6.17 32.58
C TRP A 157 16.05 -7.23 32.37
N TRP A 158 16.36 -8.45 32.77
CA TRP A 158 15.50 -9.61 32.57
C TRP A 158 14.53 -9.70 33.75
N CYS A 159 13.36 -9.11 33.59
CA CYS A 159 12.36 -8.99 34.63
C CYS A 159 11.43 -10.20 34.63
N TYR A 160 11.66 -11.12 35.55
CA TYR A 160 10.88 -12.35 35.66
C TYR A 160 9.53 -12.08 36.33
N ASP A 161 8.45 -12.66 35.81
CA ASP A 161 7.14 -12.60 36.47
C ASP A 161 7.03 -13.69 37.53
N VAL A 162 6.52 -13.31 38.71
CA VAL A 162 6.20 -14.28 39.75
C VAL A 162 4.69 -14.28 39.99
N ALA A 163 4.01 -15.31 39.47
CA ALA A 163 2.56 -15.46 39.57
C ALA A 163 2.19 -16.88 39.98
N ASN A 164 1.21 -17.04 40.87
CA ASN A 164 0.83 -18.36 41.37
C ASN A 164 0.27 -19.27 40.25
N ARG A 165 0.93 -20.41 39.98
CA ARG A 165 0.49 -21.43 39.02
C ARG A 165 0.25 -22.77 39.73
N ASP A 166 -0.70 -23.56 39.24
CA ASP A 166 -1.08 -24.85 39.84
C ASP A 166 0.12 -25.81 40.02
N ASN A 167 1.03 -25.85 39.04
CA ASN A 167 2.19 -26.75 39.03
C ASN A 167 3.53 -26.06 39.34
N PHE A 168 3.52 -24.74 39.56
CA PHE A 168 4.72 -23.97 39.88
C PHE A 168 4.35 -22.85 40.86
N PRO A 169 4.29 -23.13 42.16
CA PRO A 169 3.80 -22.18 43.16
C PRO A 169 4.79 -21.02 43.38
N PHE A 170 4.28 -19.93 43.95
CA PHE A 170 4.98 -18.67 44.18
C PHE A 170 6.35 -18.84 44.86
N GLU A 171 6.43 -19.64 45.93
CA GLU A 171 7.68 -19.85 46.69
C GLU A 171 8.77 -20.49 45.84
N ARG A 172 8.39 -21.44 44.99
CA ARG A 172 9.32 -22.14 44.09
C ARG A 172 9.85 -21.24 42.98
N GLN A 173 9.03 -20.30 42.52
CA GLN A 173 9.46 -19.29 41.55
C GLN A 173 10.49 -18.33 42.16
N TRP A 174 10.30 -17.90 43.41
CA TRP A 174 11.31 -17.11 44.13
C TRP A 174 12.60 -17.87 44.39
N GLU A 175 12.53 -19.18 44.70
CA GLU A 175 13.72 -20.03 44.80
C GLU A 175 14.50 -20.03 43.47
N ALA A 176 13.79 -20.23 42.35
CA ALA A 176 14.40 -20.26 41.03
C ALA A 176 15.04 -18.92 40.64
N LEU A 177 14.37 -17.79 40.92
CA LEU A 177 14.91 -16.45 40.70
C LEU A 177 16.09 -16.14 41.63
N SER A 178 16.02 -16.56 42.90
CA SER A 178 17.12 -16.42 43.86
C SER A 178 18.38 -17.16 43.40
N ASP A 179 18.23 -18.38 42.85
CA ASP A 179 19.35 -19.13 42.31
C ASP A 179 20.02 -18.47 41.10
N ILE A 180 19.24 -17.71 40.30
CA ILE A 180 19.78 -16.89 39.21
C ILE A 180 20.51 -15.71 39.83
N ALA A 181 19.83 -14.89 40.62
CA ALA A 181 20.36 -13.65 41.18
C ALA A 181 21.65 -13.85 41.98
N ALA A 182 21.76 -14.92 42.76
CA ALA A 182 22.94 -15.22 43.56
C ALA A 182 24.23 -15.47 42.75
N LYS A 183 24.13 -15.70 41.43
CA LYS A 183 25.26 -16.07 40.57
C LYS A 183 25.69 -14.96 39.60
N ILE A 184 25.04 -13.79 39.64
CA ILE A 184 25.25 -12.73 38.65
C ILE A 184 26.06 -11.59 39.25
N PRO A 185 27.24 -11.27 38.68
CA PRO A 185 28.00 -10.11 39.13
C PRO A 185 27.31 -8.80 38.70
N ALA A 186 27.51 -7.75 39.48
CA ALA A 186 26.97 -6.41 39.20
C ALA A 186 27.43 -5.83 37.84
N SER A 187 28.54 -6.33 37.29
CA SER A 187 29.10 -5.91 35.99
C SER A 187 28.52 -6.68 34.79
N ALA A 188 27.68 -7.70 35.01
CA ALA A 188 27.10 -8.47 33.91
C ALA A 188 26.15 -7.60 33.07
N LEU A 189 26.13 -7.82 31.76
CA LEU A 189 25.19 -7.15 30.83
C LEU A 189 23.74 -7.50 31.12
N VAL A 190 23.48 -8.71 31.62
CA VAL A 190 22.16 -9.19 31.98
C VAL A 190 22.01 -9.14 33.49
N GLN A 191 21.05 -8.36 33.97
CA GLN A 191 20.71 -8.23 35.38
C GLN A 191 19.29 -8.75 35.62
N PRO A 192 19.04 -9.50 36.72
CA PRO A 192 17.70 -9.96 37.05
C PRO A 192 16.86 -8.78 37.55
N GLY A 193 15.59 -8.76 37.16
CA GLY A 193 14.56 -7.85 37.64
C GLY A 193 13.29 -8.60 38.00
N ILE A 194 12.22 -7.86 38.25
CA ILE A 194 10.87 -8.41 38.47
C ILE A 194 9.87 -7.75 37.53
N SER A 195 8.91 -8.51 37.03
CA SER A 195 7.76 -7.99 36.30
C SER A 195 6.47 -8.20 37.06
N LEU A 196 5.49 -7.31 36.88
CA LEU A 196 4.21 -7.35 37.57
C LEU A 196 3.05 -7.11 36.60
N ASP A 197 2.24 -8.14 36.38
CA ASP A 197 0.97 -8.05 35.63
C ASP A 197 -0.20 -7.59 36.52
N SER A 198 -0.19 -7.99 37.79
CA SER A 198 -1.23 -7.64 38.77
C SER A 198 -0.72 -7.88 40.19
N LEU A 199 -1.02 -6.95 41.09
CA LEU A 199 -0.76 -7.13 42.51
C LEU A 199 -1.94 -7.81 43.23
N SER A 200 -3.15 -7.72 42.68
CA SER A 200 -4.36 -8.29 43.27
C SER A 200 -4.63 -9.74 42.88
N MET A 201 -4.27 -10.15 41.65
CA MET A 201 -4.54 -11.51 41.15
C MET A 201 -3.56 -12.56 41.66
N SER A 202 -2.35 -12.17 42.05
CA SER A 202 -1.29 -13.10 42.44
C SER A 202 -1.46 -13.69 43.86
N PHE A 203 -2.31 -13.11 44.71
CA PHE A 203 -2.37 -13.44 46.16
C PHE A 203 -3.77 -13.53 46.79
N LYS A 204 -4.76 -14.17 46.15
CA LYS A 204 -6.10 -14.41 46.75
C LYS A 204 -6.71 -13.16 47.44
N ASN A 205 -6.54 -11.97 46.84
CA ASN A 205 -6.96 -10.66 47.35
C ASN A 205 -6.20 -10.08 48.58
N ASP A 206 -5.00 -10.57 48.93
CA ASP A 206 -4.12 -9.98 49.96
C ASP A 206 -2.99 -9.12 49.33
N THR A 207 -3.40 -7.97 48.78
CA THR A 207 -2.49 -7.08 48.02
C THR A 207 -1.38 -6.47 48.89
N GLU A 208 -1.67 -6.10 50.14
CA GLU A 208 -0.68 -5.43 51.01
C GLU A 208 0.47 -6.35 51.42
N ASN A 209 0.17 -7.60 51.78
CA ASN A 209 1.22 -8.54 52.16
C ASN A 209 2.04 -8.98 50.95
N HIS A 210 1.40 -9.12 49.78
CA HIS A 210 2.10 -9.40 48.53
C HIS A 210 3.11 -8.29 48.20
N LEU A 211 2.67 -7.03 48.24
CA LEU A 211 3.54 -5.89 47.96
C LEU A 211 4.76 -5.85 48.90
N LYS A 212 4.53 -5.99 50.21
CA LYS A 212 5.61 -6.01 51.21
C LYS A 212 6.58 -7.16 51.00
N TYR A 213 6.08 -8.36 50.72
CA TYR A 213 6.92 -9.53 50.49
C TYR A 213 7.75 -9.37 49.21
N THR A 214 7.13 -8.94 48.11
CA THR A 214 7.83 -8.71 46.84
C THR A 214 8.91 -7.62 47.02
N GLN A 215 8.65 -6.55 47.78
CA GLN A 215 9.63 -5.53 48.09
C GLN A 215 10.83 -6.09 48.86
N GLN A 216 10.58 -6.90 49.90
CA GLN A 216 11.64 -7.59 50.64
C GLN A 216 12.48 -8.48 49.74
N MET A 217 11.86 -9.18 48.79
CA MET A 217 12.57 -10.05 47.85
C MET A 217 13.39 -9.26 46.82
N ILE A 218 12.89 -8.13 46.33
CA ILE A 218 13.63 -7.21 45.45
C ILE A 218 14.92 -6.74 46.14
N GLU A 219 14.81 -6.28 47.39
CA GLU A 219 15.96 -5.84 48.19
C GLU A 219 16.92 -7.00 48.48
N LYS A 220 16.40 -8.13 48.95
CA LYS A 220 17.19 -9.32 49.33
C LYS A 220 17.96 -9.90 48.14
N LEU A 221 17.35 -9.93 46.96
CA LEU A 221 17.96 -10.49 45.74
C LEU A 221 18.68 -9.44 44.90
N ASN A 222 18.62 -8.16 45.29
CA ASN A 222 19.18 -7.03 44.57
C ASN A 222 18.71 -6.97 43.10
N LEU A 223 17.40 -7.08 42.89
CA LEU A 223 16.78 -7.05 41.55
C LEU A 223 16.85 -5.64 40.97
N ARG A 224 17.37 -5.47 39.75
CA ARG A 224 17.85 -4.17 39.23
C ARG A 224 16.82 -3.33 38.48
N ALA A 225 15.64 -3.86 38.22
CA ALA A 225 14.54 -3.12 37.61
C ALA A 225 13.20 -3.80 37.89
N ILE A 226 12.14 -3.00 37.84
CA ILE A 226 10.76 -3.40 38.00
C ILE A 226 10.01 -2.92 36.75
N THR A 227 9.35 -3.83 36.02
CA THR A 227 8.42 -3.48 34.95
C THR A 227 7.00 -3.84 35.37
N VAL A 228 6.05 -2.94 35.12
CA VAL A 228 4.67 -3.08 35.59
C VAL A 228 3.73 -2.84 34.44
N HIS A 229 2.83 -3.78 34.14
CA HIS A 229 1.75 -3.52 33.20
C HIS A 229 0.69 -2.64 33.84
N HIS A 230 0.43 -1.49 33.22
CA HIS A 230 -0.66 -0.62 33.65
C HIS A 230 -1.23 0.13 32.46
N LEU A 231 -2.53 -0.04 32.18
CA LEU A 231 -3.21 0.70 31.10
C LEU A 231 -3.97 1.92 31.62
N GLY A 232 -4.77 1.72 32.69
CA GLY A 232 -5.76 2.70 33.16
C GLY A 232 -7.04 2.69 32.32
N GLY A 233 -7.86 3.73 32.45
CA GLY A 233 -9.06 3.91 31.63
C GLY A 233 -10.06 2.76 31.77
N PRO A 234 -10.58 2.19 30.66
CA PRO A 234 -11.57 1.11 30.71
C PRO A 234 -10.95 -0.26 31.06
N TRP A 235 -9.62 -0.36 31.16
CA TRP A 235 -8.93 -1.62 31.34
C TRP A 235 -8.79 -2.01 32.82
N PRO A 236 -8.80 -3.32 33.13
CA PRO A 236 -8.50 -3.80 34.48
C PRO A 236 -7.14 -3.32 34.94
N THR A 237 -7.07 -2.73 36.14
CA THR A 237 -5.84 -2.11 36.65
C THR A 237 -5.09 -2.98 37.65
N GLY A 238 -5.67 -4.03 38.23
CA GLY A 238 -4.92 -4.97 39.09
C GLY A 238 -4.13 -4.36 40.27
N ASN A 239 -4.49 -3.15 40.73
CA ASN A 239 -3.71 -2.32 41.68
C ASN A 239 -2.30 -1.96 41.20
N THR A 240 -2.08 -1.80 39.90
CA THR A 240 -0.76 -1.48 39.30
C THR A 240 -0.57 0.00 38.94
N SER A 241 -1.46 0.89 39.38
CA SER A 241 -1.37 2.29 38.97
C SER A 241 -0.11 3.00 39.49
N PRO A 242 0.44 3.98 38.73
CA PRO A 242 1.60 4.74 39.18
C PRO A 242 1.40 5.40 40.53
N ALA A 243 0.21 5.95 40.80
CA ALA A 243 -0.14 6.50 42.11
C ALA A 243 -0.03 5.45 43.22
N TYR A 244 -0.59 4.26 43.01
CA TYR A 244 -0.56 3.20 44.03
C TYR A 244 0.87 2.69 44.27
N ILE A 245 1.61 2.36 43.21
CA ILE A 245 2.98 1.83 43.29
C ILE A 245 3.93 2.86 43.92
N CYS A 246 3.86 4.12 43.51
CA CYS A 246 4.79 5.14 44.01
C CYS A 246 4.47 5.58 45.44
N ASN A 247 3.18 5.76 45.79
CA ASN A 247 2.78 6.17 47.15
C ASN A 247 3.05 5.08 48.20
N ASN A 248 3.15 3.81 47.79
CA ASN A 248 3.60 2.72 48.66
C ASN A 248 5.13 2.52 48.65
N HIS A 249 5.89 3.46 48.06
CA HIS A 249 7.37 3.41 48.00
C HIS A 249 7.94 2.14 47.37
N PHE A 250 7.22 1.58 46.38
CA PHE A 250 7.66 0.39 45.65
C PHE A 250 8.61 0.73 44.49
N HIS A 251 9.37 1.82 44.64
CA HIS A 251 10.39 2.31 43.71
C HIS A 251 11.55 2.90 44.53
N SER A 252 12.75 2.88 43.96
CA SER A 252 13.90 3.59 44.53
C SER A 252 14.92 3.92 43.44
N GLU A 253 15.99 4.64 43.80
CA GLU A 253 17.11 4.89 42.86
C GLU A 253 17.81 3.59 42.41
N GLU A 254 17.88 2.57 43.28
CA GLU A 254 18.48 1.26 42.94
C GLU A 254 17.48 0.31 42.27
N HIS A 255 16.19 0.56 42.41
CA HIS A 255 15.09 -0.27 41.91
C HIS A 255 14.10 0.59 41.10
N PRO A 256 14.48 1.00 39.88
CA PRO A 256 13.63 1.78 39.01
C PRO A 256 12.37 1.01 38.62
N VAL A 257 11.25 1.73 38.52
CA VAL A 257 9.97 1.21 38.02
C VAL A 257 9.64 1.84 36.68
N VAL A 258 9.34 0.99 35.69
CA VAL A 258 8.84 1.40 34.37
C VAL A 258 7.46 0.82 34.15
N PHE A 259 6.48 1.68 33.89
CA PHE A 259 5.09 1.29 33.64
C PHE A 259 4.86 1.09 32.14
N SER A 260 4.55 -0.12 31.71
CA SER A 260 4.25 -0.43 30.32
C SER A 260 2.87 0.12 29.92
N HIS A 261 2.81 0.75 28.76
CA HIS A 261 1.68 1.42 28.12
C HIS A 261 1.21 2.71 28.79
N ALA A 262 0.58 2.61 29.96
CA ALA A 262 0.02 3.73 30.72
C ALA A 262 -0.78 4.73 29.86
N GLY A 263 -1.67 4.21 29.00
CA GLY A 263 -2.38 5.01 28.00
C GLY A 263 -3.35 6.07 28.55
N TYR A 264 -3.80 5.91 29.79
CA TYR A 264 -4.89 6.68 30.40
C TYR A 264 -4.53 7.23 31.79
N LEU A 265 -3.36 7.85 31.93
CA LEU A 265 -2.91 8.47 33.17
C LEU A 265 -3.79 9.64 33.60
N THR A 266 -4.28 9.59 34.84
CA THR A 266 -4.90 10.73 35.51
C THR A 266 -3.87 11.84 35.76
N SER A 267 -4.32 13.09 35.96
CA SER A 267 -3.40 14.19 36.28
C SER A 267 -2.61 13.97 37.58
N GLU A 268 -3.16 13.22 38.53
CA GLU A 268 -2.45 12.81 39.75
C GLU A 268 -1.30 11.85 39.41
N GLU A 269 -1.56 10.81 38.63
CA GLU A 269 -0.53 9.85 38.21
C GLU A 269 0.57 10.51 37.38
N GLN A 270 0.21 11.43 36.48
CA GLN A 270 1.18 12.23 35.73
C GLN A 270 2.07 13.08 36.64
N LYS A 271 1.54 13.59 37.76
CA LYS A 271 2.31 14.32 38.76
C LYS A 271 3.22 13.37 39.55
N VAL A 272 2.68 12.24 40.00
CA VAL A 272 3.43 11.22 40.76
C VAL A 272 4.63 10.71 39.97
N LEU A 273 4.47 10.42 38.67
CA LEU A 273 5.59 10.01 37.83
C LEU A 273 6.74 11.04 37.85
N ARG A 274 6.43 12.34 37.80
CA ARG A 274 7.44 13.42 37.86
C ARG A 274 8.04 13.58 39.24
N ASP A 275 7.22 13.57 40.29
CA ASP A 275 7.68 13.73 41.68
C ASP A 275 8.68 12.64 42.07
N HIS A 276 8.47 11.42 41.56
CA HIS A 276 9.25 10.24 41.91
C HIS A 276 10.32 9.86 40.86
N GLY A 277 10.37 10.56 39.72
CA GLY A 277 11.29 10.22 38.65
C GLY A 277 11.03 8.85 38.02
N CYS A 278 9.77 8.40 38.00
CA CYS A 278 9.32 7.15 37.38
C CYS A 278 8.86 7.39 35.94
N PHE A 279 8.98 6.35 35.11
CA PHE A 279 8.76 6.46 33.66
C PHE A 279 7.69 5.50 33.16
N ILE A 280 7.12 5.84 32.01
CA ILE A 280 6.28 4.93 31.23
C ILE A 280 7.04 4.43 29.99
N SER A 281 6.72 3.22 29.55
CA SER A 281 7.17 2.67 28.27
C SER A 281 5.98 2.63 27.30
N ILE A 282 5.98 3.51 26.31
CA ILE A 282 4.96 3.56 25.26
C ILE A 282 5.34 2.57 24.17
N THR A 283 4.40 1.73 23.72
CA THR A 283 4.62 0.72 22.67
C THR A 283 3.69 0.99 21.47
N PRO A 284 4.02 1.95 20.61
CA PRO A 284 3.08 2.59 19.69
C PRO A 284 2.34 1.61 18.78
N GLU A 285 3.07 0.71 18.10
CA GLU A 285 2.45 -0.22 17.15
C GLU A 285 1.51 -1.21 17.86
N SER A 286 1.94 -1.75 19.01
CA SER A 286 1.09 -2.60 19.86
C SER A 286 -0.14 -1.86 20.37
N GLU A 287 0.04 -0.65 20.88
CA GLU A 287 -1.04 0.15 21.45
C GLU A 287 -2.11 0.49 20.41
N PHE A 288 -1.70 0.79 19.18
CA PHE A 288 -2.61 1.08 18.07
C PHE A 288 -3.25 -0.19 17.51
N HIS A 289 -2.50 -1.28 17.39
CA HIS A 289 -2.97 -2.53 16.80
C HIS A 289 -4.00 -3.25 17.68
N PHE A 290 -3.64 -3.53 18.93
CA PHE A 290 -4.48 -4.32 19.84
C PHE A 290 -5.68 -3.52 20.39
N GLY A 291 -5.74 -2.22 20.10
CA GLY A 291 -6.79 -1.34 20.59
C GLY A 291 -6.63 -0.94 22.05
N HIS A 292 -5.40 -0.92 22.60
CA HIS A 292 -5.13 -0.43 23.96
C HIS A 292 -5.66 1.00 24.14
N GLY A 293 -5.30 1.86 23.17
CA GLY A 293 -5.51 3.31 23.20
C GLY A 293 -4.44 4.05 24.01
N GLN A 294 -4.12 5.27 23.56
CA GLN A 294 -3.02 6.07 24.11
C GLN A 294 -3.40 7.55 24.08
N THR A 295 -3.96 8.03 25.19
CA THR A 295 -4.58 9.37 25.27
C THR A 295 -3.73 10.38 26.03
N THR A 296 -2.80 9.92 26.87
CA THR A 296 -2.10 10.79 27.83
C THR A 296 -0.59 10.69 27.79
N GLY A 297 0.00 9.68 27.13
CA GLY A 297 1.45 9.49 27.07
C GLY A 297 2.22 10.71 26.54
N HIS A 298 1.67 11.44 25.58
CA HIS A 298 2.30 12.67 25.04
C HIS A 298 2.40 13.79 26.09
N LEU A 299 1.49 13.84 27.08
CA LEU A 299 1.49 14.83 28.17
C LEU A 299 2.61 14.58 29.19
N VAL A 300 3.22 13.40 29.16
CA VAL A 300 4.33 12.98 30.03
C VAL A 300 5.54 12.56 29.20
N SER A 301 5.76 13.18 28.04
CA SER A 301 6.93 12.90 27.18
C SER A 301 8.26 13.07 27.92
N ASP A 302 8.29 13.92 28.96
CA ASP A 302 9.42 14.09 29.88
C ASP A 302 9.70 12.86 30.78
N GLN A 303 8.69 12.00 30.98
CA GLN A 303 8.73 10.76 31.75
C GLN A 303 8.32 9.54 30.90
N ALA A 304 8.56 9.57 29.59
CA ALA A 304 8.20 8.48 28.68
C ALA A 304 9.39 8.03 27.83
N ALA A 305 9.52 6.72 27.68
CA ALA A 305 10.44 6.04 26.77
C ALA A 305 9.64 5.13 25.81
N LEU A 306 10.32 4.56 24.81
CA LEU A 306 9.69 3.68 23.82
C LEU A 306 10.02 2.21 24.05
N GLY A 307 9.05 1.35 23.79
CA GLY A 307 9.19 -0.10 23.74
C GLY A 307 8.55 -0.71 22.48
N LEU A 308 8.73 -2.01 22.33
CA LEU A 308 8.21 -2.80 21.20
C LEU A 308 7.02 -3.69 21.59
N ASP A 309 6.97 -4.13 22.85
CA ASP A 309 5.99 -5.09 23.39
C ASP A 309 6.10 -6.48 22.72
N THR A 310 5.26 -6.77 21.72
CA THR A 310 5.15 -8.09 21.10
C THR A 310 5.84 -8.19 19.72
N ASN A 311 7.15 -8.49 19.70
CA ASN A 311 7.95 -8.62 18.46
C ASN A 311 7.67 -9.88 17.61
N TRP A 312 6.49 -10.48 17.80
CA TRP A 312 5.94 -11.55 16.97
C TRP A 312 4.79 -11.04 16.09
N THR A 313 4.08 -10.00 16.52
CA THR A 313 3.07 -9.30 15.71
C THR A 313 3.73 -8.24 14.82
N PHE A 314 4.80 -7.61 15.31
CA PHE A 314 5.48 -6.47 14.69
C PHE A 314 6.97 -6.73 14.47
N SER A 315 7.62 -5.88 13.68
CA SER A 315 9.08 -5.91 13.52
C SER A 315 9.80 -5.51 14.81
N GLY A 316 10.93 -6.15 15.11
CA GLY A 316 11.72 -5.88 16.31
C GLY A 316 12.58 -4.60 16.27
N ASP A 317 12.18 -3.55 15.54
CA ASP A 317 12.99 -2.34 15.34
C ASP A 317 12.41 -1.07 16.00
N MET A 318 13.27 -0.34 16.72
CA MET A 318 12.88 0.86 17.45
C MET A 318 12.61 2.07 16.54
N LEU A 319 13.21 2.11 15.35
CA LEU A 319 13.02 3.21 14.39
C LEU A 319 11.57 3.31 13.92
N SER A 320 10.91 2.17 13.68
CA SER A 320 9.50 2.13 13.30
C SER A 320 8.61 2.58 14.45
N GLN A 321 8.87 2.11 15.68
CA GLN A 321 8.13 2.56 16.87
C GLN A 321 8.24 4.06 17.09
N ALA A 322 9.47 4.60 17.00
CA ALA A 322 9.70 6.01 17.21
C ALA A 322 9.05 6.89 16.14
N ARG A 323 9.03 6.45 14.88
CA ARG A 323 8.29 7.11 13.80
C ARG A 323 6.79 7.07 14.00
N LEU A 324 6.22 5.92 14.37
CA LEU A 324 4.80 5.77 14.64
C LEU A 324 4.35 6.69 15.77
N TRP A 325 5.12 6.75 16.88
CA TRP A 325 4.84 7.66 17.98
C TRP A 325 4.92 9.13 17.55
N LEU A 326 6.03 9.52 16.91
CA LEU A 326 6.26 10.89 16.44
C LEU A 326 5.10 11.38 15.56
N GLN A 327 4.65 10.56 14.60
CA GLN A 327 3.57 10.95 13.70
C GLN A 327 2.20 10.88 14.37
N SER A 328 1.97 9.95 15.30
CA SER A 328 0.71 9.87 16.04
C SER A 328 0.47 11.12 16.90
N VAL A 329 1.48 11.58 17.65
CA VAL A 329 1.39 12.81 18.45
C VAL A 329 1.17 14.04 17.57
N ARG A 330 1.91 14.13 16.46
CA ARG A 330 1.74 15.23 15.48
C ARG A 330 0.33 15.27 14.93
N ARG A 331 -0.17 14.13 14.44
CA ARG A 331 -1.51 13.98 13.89
C ARG A 331 -2.56 14.42 14.91
N SER A 332 -2.55 13.86 16.13
CA SER A 332 -3.54 14.17 17.15
C SER A 332 -3.58 15.67 17.48
N ASN A 333 -2.42 16.31 17.64
CA ASN A 333 -2.34 17.73 17.97
C ASN A 333 -2.72 18.65 16.80
N PHE A 334 -2.37 18.26 15.56
CA PHE A 334 -2.81 18.96 14.36
C PHE A 334 -4.33 18.87 14.17
N GLU A 335 -4.91 17.69 14.32
CA GLU A 335 -6.36 17.48 14.23
C GLU A 335 -7.13 18.34 15.24
N GLN A 336 -6.62 18.49 16.47
CA GLN A 336 -7.21 19.40 17.47
C GLN A 336 -7.19 20.88 17.06
N THR A 337 -6.15 21.32 16.34
CA THR A 337 -6.05 22.70 15.83
C THR A 337 -6.97 22.90 14.63
N LEU A 338 -6.94 21.96 13.68
CA LEU A 338 -7.76 21.98 12.47
C LEU A 338 -9.26 21.92 12.80
N ALA A 339 -9.65 21.14 13.81
CA ALA A 339 -11.05 21.05 14.27
C ALA A 339 -11.62 22.39 14.78
N LYS A 340 -10.75 23.35 15.15
CA LYS A 340 -11.13 24.71 15.55
C LYS A 340 -11.23 25.68 14.36
N GLY A 341 -10.97 25.22 13.13
CA GLY A 341 -10.90 26.05 11.92
C GLY A 341 -9.61 26.85 11.81
N LEU A 342 -8.55 26.46 12.53
CA LEU A 342 -7.25 27.12 12.52
C LEU A 342 -6.21 26.30 11.75
N LEU A 343 -5.29 26.97 11.06
CA LEU A 343 -4.14 26.32 10.44
C LEU A 343 -3.00 26.21 11.47
N PRO A 344 -2.31 25.06 11.57
CA PRO A 344 -1.14 24.94 12.44
C PRO A 344 0.02 25.82 11.96
N SER A 345 0.60 26.61 12.86
CA SER A 345 1.77 27.47 12.56
C SER A 345 3.11 26.80 12.85
N GLU A 346 3.11 25.70 13.60
CA GLU A 346 4.32 25.02 14.10
C GLU A 346 4.10 23.52 14.18
N ASN A 347 5.20 22.75 14.19
CA ASN A 347 5.14 21.32 14.41
C ASN A 347 5.07 21.02 15.93
N PRO A 348 4.06 20.26 16.41
CA PRO A 348 3.80 20.11 17.84
C PRO A 348 4.73 19.09 18.53
N PHE A 349 5.57 18.36 17.80
CA PHE A 349 6.50 17.39 18.37
C PHE A 349 7.77 17.29 17.51
N ALA A 350 8.90 17.70 18.07
CA ALA A 350 10.16 17.78 17.35
C ALA A 350 10.77 16.38 17.13
N VAL A 351 11.51 16.22 16.04
CA VAL A 351 12.18 14.95 15.72
C VAL A 351 13.20 14.54 16.80
N GLU A 352 13.87 15.52 17.41
CA GLU A 352 14.76 15.32 18.56
C GLU A 352 14.05 14.67 19.75
N GLN A 353 12.77 15.01 20.00
CA GLN A 353 12.02 14.41 21.11
C GLN A 353 11.77 12.93 20.87
N GLY A 354 11.37 12.54 19.64
CA GLY A 354 11.23 11.13 19.26
C GLY A 354 12.55 10.36 19.39
N PHE A 355 13.66 10.98 18.97
CA PHE A 355 15.00 10.40 19.11
C PHE A 355 15.41 10.18 20.58
N LEU A 356 15.18 11.18 21.44
CA LEU A 356 15.48 11.07 22.87
C LEU A 356 14.60 10.01 23.55
N MET A 357 13.34 9.86 23.14
CA MET A 357 12.46 8.81 23.66
C MET A 357 12.93 7.40 23.31
N ALA A 358 13.55 7.22 22.12
CA ALA A 358 14.15 5.95 21.69
C ALA A 358 15.54 5.65 22.29
N THR A 359 16.18 6.66 22.90
CA THR A 359 17.56 6.58 23.40
C THR A 359 17.63 7.04 24.87
N ARG A 360 17.87 8.34 25.12
CA ARG A 360 18.11 8.93 26.44
C ARG A 360 17.04 8.58 27.47
N GLN A 361 15.76 8.70 27.11
CA GLN A 361 14.66 8.49 28.06
C GLN A 361 14.61 7.04 28.55
N GLY A 362 14.97 6.07 27.71
CA GLY A 362 15.07 4.68 28.15
C GLY A 362 16.18 4.47 29.18
N GLY A 363 17.32 5.17 29.02
CA GLY A 363 18.39 5.18 30.01
C GLY A 363 17.96 5.81 31.34
N LEU A 364 17.23 6.93 31.28
CA LEU A 364 16.69 7.59 32.47
C LEU A 364 15.61 6.76 33.17
N ALA A 365 14.74 6.09 32.41
CA ALA A 365 13.72 5.17 32.93
C ALA A 365 14.32 4.05 33.77
N LEU A 366 15.53 3.60 33.41
CA LEU A 366 16.29 2.56 34.09
C LEU A 366 17.31 3.12 35.09
N LYS A 367 17.29 4.43 35.38
CA LYS A 367 18.25 5.13 36.25
C LYS A 367 19.71 4.89 35.84
N ARG A 368 19.95 4.79 34.52
CA ARG A 368 21.25 4.62 33.87
C ARG A 368 21.57 5.81 32.98
N PRO A 369 22.03 6.94 33.56
CA PRO A 369 22.36 8.14 32.78
C PRO A 369 23.59 7.95 31.87
N ASP A 370 24.28 6.81 31.96
CA ASP A 370 25.46 6.43 31.20
C ASP A 370 25.16 5.60 29.94
N ILE A 371 23.89 5.32 29.61
CA ILE A 371 23.45 4.67 28.35
C ILE A 371 22.44 5.56 27.61
N GLY A 372 22.22 5.28 26.31
CA GLY A 372 21.29 6.07 25.48
C GLY A 372 21.82 7.47 25.14
N VAL A 373 23.12 7.71 25.36
CA VAL A 373 23.83 8.97 25.06
C VAL A 373 25.24 8.69 24.56
N LEU A 374 25.78 9.60 23.75
CA LEU A 374 27.22 9.64 23.44
C LEU A 374 27.85 10.82 24.17
N GLN A 375 28.65 10.51 25.19
CA GLN A 375 29.42 11.47 25.96
C GLN A 375 30.63 10.78 26.60
N VAL A 376 31.68 11.53 26.92
CA VAL A 376 32.83 10.98 27.65
C VAL A 376 32.37 10.42 29.00
N GLY A 377 32.81 9.19 29.30
CA GLY A 377 32.45 8.43 30.50
C GLY A 377 31.23 7.52 30.36
N ALA A 378 30.36 7.73 29.35
CA ALA A 378 29.23 6.84 29.08
C ALA A 378 29.69 5.47 28.56
N LYS A 379 28.81 4.47 28.69
CA LYS A 379 29.01 3.14 28.11
C LYS A 379 29.02 3.23 26.59
N ALA A 380 29.87 2.42 25.97
CA ALA A 380 29.97 2.35 24.52
C ALA A 380 28.87 1.44 23.91
N ASP A 381 27.62 1.87 24.08
CA ASP A 381 26.45 1.32 23.39
C ASP A 381 26.15 2.21 22.18
N ILE A 382 26.68 1.84 21.00
CA ILE A 382 26.85 2.75 19.85
C ILE A 382 26.30 2.12 18.57
N LEU A 383 25.65 2.93 17.76
CA LEU A 383 25.24 2.62 16.39
C LEU A 383 26.05 3.45 15.40
N VAL A 384 26.38 2.86 14.26
CA VAL A 384 26.88 3.59 13.10
C VAL A 384 25.96 3.35 11.92
N PHE A 385 25.38 4.42 11.38
CA PHE A 385 24.51 4.40 10.22
C PHE A 385 25.30 4.74 8.96
N ASN A 386 25.08 3.99 7.90
CA ASN A 386 25.57 4.31 6.57
C ASN A 386 24.91 5.60 6.07
N GLY A 387 25.71 6.62 5.78
CA GLY A 387 25.21 7.91 5.29
C GLY A 387 24.92 7.94 3.79
N ASP A 388 25.36 6.92 3.05
CA ASP A 388 25.36 6.91 1.58
C ASP A 388 24.33 5.94 0.98
N SER A 389 23.45 5.35 1.81
CA SER A 389 22.35 4.53 1.27
C SER A 389 21.35 5.41 0.52
N PRO A 390 20.60 4.87 -0.47
CA PRO A 390 19.72 5.67 -1.31
C PRO A 390 18.71 6.55 -0.55
N ASN A 391 18.19 6.07 0.58
CA ASN A 391 17.26 6.81 1.44
C ASN A 391 17.96 7.79 2.39
N MET A 392 19.26 7.61 2.66
CA MET A 392 20.04 8.48 3.54
C MET A 392 20.75 9.60 2.78
N LEU A 393 21.03 9.45 1.48
CA LEU A 393 21.80 10.42 0.69
C LEU A 393 21.25 11.86 0.79
N GLY A 394 22.16 12.84 0.95
CA GLY A 394 21.80 14.27 1.00
C GLY A 394 21.35 14.77 2.38
N TRP A 395 21.55 13.97 3.44
CA TRP A 395 21.20 14.38 4.79
C TRP A 395 22.03 15.57 5.28
N SER A 396 21.36 16.56 5.89
CA SER A 396 22.01 17.67 6.59
C SER A 396 21.78 17.59 8.10
N ASP A 397 20.58 17.23 8.56
CA ASP A 397 20.29 16.95 9.97
C ASP A 397 20.41 15.44 10.24
N PRO A 398 21.42 14.96 11.00
CA PRO A 398 21.61 13.54 11.27
C PRO A 398 20.50 12.95 12.17
N VAL A 399 19.86 13.75 13.02
CA VAL A 399 18.74 13.29 13.85
C VAL A 399 17.53 13.05 12.96
N ALA A 400 17.23 14.00 12.06
CA ALA A 400 16.18 13.82 11.07
C ALA A 400 16.47 12.63 10.12
N ALA A 401 17.72 12.47 9.68
CA ALA A 401 18.14 11.34 8.84
C ALA A 401 17.84 10.00 9.53
N VAL A 402 18.28 9.83 10.78
CA VAL A 402 18.01 8.60 11.55
C VAL A 402 16.51 8.41 11.77
N MET A 403 15.79 9.45 12.18
CA MET A 403 14.40 9.31 12.64
C MET A 403 13.36 9.27 11.53
N LEU A 404 13.61 9.88 10.37
CA LEU A 404 12.62 10.00 9.29
C LEU A 404 13.00 9.18 8.06
N HIS A 405 14.29 8.92 7.83
CA HIS A 405 14.77 8.30 6.60
C HIS A 405 15.37 6.91 6.81
N ALA A 406 16.11 6.70 7.90
CA ALA A 406 16.81 5.44 8.12
C ALA A 406 15.85 4.26 8.32
N ASN A 407 16.35 3.06 8.05
CA ASN A 407 15.72 1.79 8.38
C ASN A 407 16.79 0.83 8.95
N PRO A 408 16.43 -0.35 9.49
CA PRO A 408 17.39 -1.27 10.09
C PRO A 408 18.54 -1.72 9.18
N ALA A 409 18.36 -1.68 7.85
CA ALA A 409 19.42 -2.03 6.89
C ALA A 409 20.51 -0.95 6.80
N ASP A 410 20.22 0.29 7.19
CA ASP A 410 21.20 1.39 7.20
C ASP A 410 22.17 1.30 8.39
N ILE A 411 21.85 0.49 9.41
CA ILE A 411 22.69 0.31 10.59
C ILE A 411 23.84 -0.63 10.22
N GLU A 412 25.03 -0.07 10.01
CA GLU A 412 26.23 -0.81 9.61
C GLU A 412 26.92 -1.49 10.79
N HIS A 413 27.07 -0.77 11.89
CA HIS A 413 27.70 -1.26 13.11
C HIS A 413 26.81 -1.09 14.33
N VAL A 414 26.86 -2.08 15.22
CA VAL A 414 26.20 -2.05 16.53
C VAL A 414 27.20 -2.54 17.56
N LEU A 415 27.47 -1.70 18.57
CA LEU A 415 28.34 -2.02 19.69
C LEU A 415 27.51 -2.03 20.98
N VAL A 416 27.77 -3.01 21.83
CA VAL A 416 27.23 -3.09 23.20
C VAL A 416 28.41 -3.25 24.14
N ASP A 417 28.53 -2.36 25.11
CA ASP A 417 29.64 -2.33 26.08
C ASP A 417 31.01 -2.30 25.39
N GLY A 418 31.10 -1.58 24.26
CA GLY A 418 32.32 -1.43 23.47
C GLY A 418 32.66 -2.61 22.54
N GLU A 419 31.85 -3.68 22.54
CA GLU A 419 32.07 -4.85 21.69
C GLU A 419 31.07 -4.92 20.53
N PHE A 420 31.56 -5.26 19.33
CA PHE A 420 30.70 -5.40 18.16
C PHE A 420 29.70 -6.55 18.35
N ARG A 421 28.43 -6.25 18.08
CA ARG A 421 27.33 -7.21 17.92
C ARG A 421 26.90 -7.31 16.46
N LYS A 422 27.01 -6.21 15.72
CA LYS A 422 26.89 -6.15 14.25
C LYS A 422 28.08 -5.38 13.71
N ARG A 423 28.69 -5.88 12.63
CA ARG A 423 29.83 -5.23 11.97
C ARG A 423 29.73 -5.41 10.46
N ASP A 424 29.97 -4.34 9.71
CA ASP A 424 29.92 -4.34 8.24
C ASP A 424 28.60 -4.95 7.74
N PHE A 425 27.48 -4.51 8.34
CA PHE A 425 26.11 -5.00 8.11
C PHE A 425 25.84 -6.45 8.51
N LYS A 426 26.79 -7.17 9.11
CA LYS A 426 26.65 -8.57 9.51
C LYS A 426 26.53 -8.72 11.02
N LEU A 427 25.52 -9.45 11.46
CA LEU A 427 25.41 -9.85 12.86
C LEU A 427 26.56 -10.81 13.21
N LEU A 428 27.17 -10.63 14.38
CA LEU A 428 28.25 -11.47 14.85
C LEU A 428 27.71 -12.59 15.76
N ASN A 429 28.33 -13.76 15.68
CA ASN A 429 28.04 -14.87 16.57
C ASN A 429 28.53 -14.52 17.98
N VAL A 430 27.59 -14.26 18.89
CA VAL A 430 27.84 -14.05 20.32
C VAL A 430 27.14 -15.17 21.05
N GLY A 431 27.91 -15.98 21.79
CA GLY A 431 27.40 -17.12 22.56
C GLY A 431 26.90 -18.32 21.74
N CYS A 432 26.26 -18.08 20.60
CA CYS A 432 25.67 -19.08 19.71
C CYS A 432 25.88 -18.71 18.23
N ASP A 433 25.85 -19.72 17.37
CA ASP A 433 25.96 -19.56 15.92
C ASP A 433 24.60 -19.22 15.29
N TRP A 434 24.55 -18.20 14.42
CA TRP A 434 23.29 -17.76 13.80
C TRP A 434 22.59 -18.85 13.00
N ASP A 435 23.31 -19.75 12.31
CA ASP A 435 22.68 -20.82 11.55
C ASP A 435 21.99 -21.83 12.49
N GLN A 436 22.57 -22.11 13.65
CA GLN A 436 21.94 -22.92 14.70
C GLN A 436 20.70 -22.23 15.28
N VAL A 437 20.77 -20.92 15.52
CA VAL A 437 19.61 -20.14 16.01
C VAL A 437 18.47 -20.18 15.01
N LYS A 438 18.79 -19.95 13.73
CA LYS A 438 17.84 -19.99 12.62
C LYS A 438 17.17 -21.36 12.48
N GLU A 439 17.95 -22.44 12.49
CA GLU A 439 17.42 -23.81 12.40
C GLU A 439 16.50 -24.12 13.58
N GLY A 440 16.98 -23.94 14.81
CA GLY A 440 16.20 -24.22 16.02
C GLY A 440 14.94 -23.36 16.13
N PHE A 441 14.99 -22.09 15.75
CA PHE A 441 13.82 -21.22 15.76
C PHE A 441 12.76 -21.68 14.75
N LEU A 442 13.17 -22.06 13.53
CA LEU A 442 12.25 -22.56 12.51
C LEU A 442 11.64 -23.92 12.92
N GLU A 443 12.38 -24.77 13.62
CA GLU A 443 11.85 -26.01 14.19
C GLU A 443 10.83 -25.74 15.30
N ALA A 444 11.15 -24.84 16.24
CA ALA A 444 10.23 -24.41 17.29
C ALA A 444 8.95 -23.82 16.70
N ALA A 445 9.05 -22.92 15.71
CA ALA A 445 7.92 -22.32 15.02
C ALA A 445 7.04 -23.37 14.32
N ARG A 446 7.63 -24.27 13.52
CA ARG A 446 6.89 -25.34 12.84
C ARG A 446 6.12 -26.25 13.79
N ARG A 447 6.59 -26.40 15.03
CA ARG A 447 5.88 -27.18 16.06
C ARG A 447 4.85 -26.36 16.83
N ILE A 448 5.20 -25.17 17.30
CA ILE A 448 4.37 -24.37 18.22
C ILE A 448 3.21 -23.73 17.48
N GLN A 449 3.46 -23.11 16.32
CA GLN A 449 2.45 -22.27 15.67
C GLN A 449 1.15 -23.03 15.32
N PRO A 450 1.19 -24.28 14.81
CA PRO A 450 -0.03 -25.05 14.57
C PRO A 450 -0.83 -25.38 15.85
N LEU A 451 -0.19 -25.48 17.01
CA LEU A 451 -0.85 -25.82 18.28
C LEU A 451 -1.65 -24.65 18.87
N VAL A 452 -1.36 -23.43 18.41
CA VAL A 452 -1.98 -22.20 18.90
C VAL A 452 -2.62 -21.38 17.76
N ALA A 453 -2.77 -21.97 16.56
CA ALA A 453 -3.26 -21.26 15.39
C ALA A 453 -4.71 -20.78 15.54
N ASP A 454 -5.55 -21.57 16.20
CA ASP A 454 -6.96 -21.26 16.37
C ASP A 454 -7.19 -20.39 17.62
N PRO A 455 -7.73 -19.16 17.47
CA PRO A 455 -8.07 -18.35 18.63
C PRO A 455 -9.26 -18.95 19.39
N PRO A 456 -9.21 -19.00 20.74
CA PRO A 456 -10.36 -19.38 21.55
C PRO A 456 -11.51 -18.37 21.35
N PRO A 457 -12.77 -18.71 21.62
CA PRO A 457 -13.89 -17.77 21.54
C PRO A 457 -13.60 -16.44 22.26
N MET A 458 -14.15 -15.34 21.76
CA MET A 458 -13.99 -14.05 22.44
C MET A 458 -14.52 -14.16 23.87
N PRO A 459 -13.75 -13.76 24.90
CA PRO A 459 -14.26 -13.77 26.27
C PRO A 459 -15.43 -12.79 26.41
N GLU A 460 -16.43 -13.10 27.24
CA GLU A 460 -17.52 -12.16 27.52
C GLU A 460 -17.02 -10.92 28.28
N LYS A 461 -16.00 -11.10 29.13
CA LYS A 461 -15.34 -10.07 29.93
C LYS A 461 -13.85 -10.36 30.07
N VAL A 462 -13.02 -9.33 30.14
CA VAL A 462 -11.58 -9.47 30.38
C VAL A 462 -11.34 -9.52 31.88
N PHE A 463 -10.79 -10.63 32.40
CA PHE A 463 -10.62 -10.87 33.84
C PHE A 463 -11.89 -10.65 34.68
N GLY A 464 -13.07 -10.92 34.10
CA GLY A 464 -14.37 -10.75 34.77
C GLY A 464 -14.87 -9.30 34.86
N VAL A 465 -14.16 -8.34 34.28
CA VAL A 465 -14.51 -6.92 34.25
C VAL A 465 -14.54 -6.35 32.83
N GLY A 466 -15.13 -5.16 32.68
CA GLY A 466 -15.31 -4.50 31.39
C GLY A 466 -16.45 -5.08 30.57
N GLU A 467 -17.00 -4.26 29.67
CA GLU A 467 -17.94 -4.69 28.63
C GLU A 467 -17.24 -4.57 27.28
N LEU A 468 -17.42 -5.56 26.40
CA LEU A 468 -16.91 -5.49 25.03
C LEU A 468 -17.86 -4.64 24.17
N GLY A 469 -17.31 -3.63 23.50
CA GLY A 469 -18.02 -2.79 22.55
C GLY A 469 -17.73 -3.16 21.09
N SER A 470 -18.67 -2.85 20.20
CA SER A 470 -18.43 -2.91 18.75
C SER A 470 -17.51 -1.77 18.32
N VAL A 471 -16.53 -2.07 17.47
CA VAL A 471 -15.70 -1.07 16.79
C VAL A 471 -16.16 -0.96 15.35
N GLU A 472 -16.24 0.26 14.81
CA GLU A 472 -16.54 0.46 13.40
C GLU A 472 -15.41 -0.15 12.55
N THR A 473 -15.73 -1.17 11.76
CA THR A 473 -14.76 -1.81 10.89
C THR A 473 -14.59 -0.99 9.62
N ALA A 474 -13.41 -0.42 9.42
CA ALA A 474 -13.04 0.13 8.14
C ALA A 474 -12.74 -1.02 7.17
N ASN A 475 -13.67 -1.31 6.27
CA ASN A 475 -13.40 -2.23 5.18
C ASN A 475 -12.83 -1.44 4.00
N LEU A 476 -11.76 -1.96 3.39
CA LEU A 476 -11.45 -1.70 1.99
C LEU A 476 -12.59 -2.26 1.16
N SER A 477 -13.66 -1.50 1.16
CA SER A 477 -14.82 -1.76 0.36
C SER A 477 -14.48 -1.15 -0.99
N PHE A 478 -14.35 -2.04 -1.97
CA PHE A 478 -14.26 -1.66 -3.37
C PHE A 478 -15.64 -1.17 -3.84
N PHE A 479 -16.13 -0.10 -3.21
CA PHE A 479 -17.32 0.62 -3.62
C PHE A 479 -16.94 1.65 -4.69
N PRO A 480 -17.70 1.75 -5.79
CA PRO A 480 -17.63 2.91 -6.67
C PRO A 480 -18.14 4.14 -5.89
N ARG A 481 -17.31 5.17 -5.71
CA ARG A 481 -17.76 6.42 -5.06
C ARG A 481 -18.73 7.18 -5.96
N LYS A 482 -20.03 7.03 -5.70
CA LYS A 482 -21.00 8.13 -5.87
C LYS A 482 -20.89 9.08 -4.67
N LEU A 483 -20.77 10.37 -4.98
CA LEU A 483 -21.00 11.58 -4.17
C LEU A 483 -21.19 11.39 -2.64
N ALA A 484 -20.23 11.88 -1.86
CA ALA A 484 -20.51 12.36 -0.51
C ALA A 484 -20.91 13.85 -0.57
N LEU A 485 -22.21 14.11 -0.47
CA LEU A 485 -22.76 15.44 -0.19
C LEU A 485 -22.67 15.72 1.31
N PHE A 486 -22.33 16.96 1.63
CA PHE A 486 -22.22 17.56 2.95
C PHE A 486 -23.26 17.09 3.98
N SER A 487 -22.77 16.79 5.18
CA SER A 487 -23.58 16.66 6.39
C SER A 487 -24.22 18.02 6.75
N THR A 488 -25.55 18.08 6.77
CA THR A 488 -26.28 19.01 7.64
C THR A 488 -27.19 18.20 8.55
N GLY A 489 -26.92 18.26 9.84
CA GLY A 489 -27.81 17.74 10.86
C GLY A 489 -29.07 18.60 10.94
N ALA A 490 -30.22 18.04 10.58
CA ALA A 490 -31.56 18.44 11.01
C ALA A 490 -32.65 17.61 10.29
N PHE A 491 -32.74 16.29 10.49
CA PHE A 491 -33.95 15.54 10.07
C PHE A 491 -34.26 14.25 10.85
N CYS A 492 -33.57 13.95 11.96
CA CYS A 492 -33.79 12.71 12.73
C CYS A 492 -34.55 12.94 14.06
N GLN A 493 -35.65 13.71 14.04
CA GLN A 493 -36.47 13.94 15.24
C GLN A 493 -37.96 13.64 15.09
N LYS A 494 -38.37 12.77 14.14
CA LYS A 494 -39.82 12.49 13.95
C LYS A 494 -40.27 11.05 13.70
N LEU A 495 -39.43 10.04 13.88
CA LEU A 495 -39.88 8.63 13.89
C LEU A 495 -39.20 7.83 15.00
N GLY A 496 -39.38 8.28 16.23
CA GLY A 496 -39.45 7.36 17.36
C GLY A 496 -40.86 6.75 17.40
N ILE A 497 -40.94 5.51 17.90
CA ILE A 497 -42.14 4.67 18.17
C ILE A 497 -42.36 3.56 17.13
N LEU A 498 -41.65 2.42 17.28
CA LEU A 498 -42.24 1.12 17.68
C LEU A 498 -41.15 0.04 17.82
N LEU A 499 -41.18 -0.64 18.97
CA LEU A 499 -40.67 -1.99 19.24
C LEU A 499 -39.15 -2.20 19.43
N SER A 500 -38.74 -1.87 20.66
CA SER A 500 -37.95 -2.78 21.49
C SER A 500 -38.75 -4.07 21.79
N THR A 501 -38.19 -5.25 21.50
CA THR A 501 -38.28 -6.45 22.36
C THR A 501 -37.46 -7.62 21.80
N MET A 502 -36.72 -8.26 22.70
CA MET A 502 -36.20 -9.64 22.67
C MET A 502 -34.77 -9.84 22.14
N ALA A 503 -33.88 -9.94 23.12
CA ALA A 503 -32.58 -10.58 23.07
C ALA A 503 -32.71 -12.12 22.99
N THR A 504 -31.59 -12.75 22.59
CA THR A 504 -31.23 -14.17 22.50
C THR A 504 -31.65 -14.98 21.25
N PRO A 505 -30.70 -15.71 20.62
CA PRO A 505 -30.97 -16.59 19.48
C PRO A 505 -31.39 -17.99 19.96
N PRO A 506 -32.51 -18.57 19.49
CA PRO A 506 -32.81 -19.97 19.77
C PRO A 506 -32.33 -20.88 18.63
N SER A 507 -31.84 -22.05 19.03
CA SER A 507 -31.57 -23.25 18.21
C SER A 507 -32.77 -23.68 17.36
N MET A 508 -32.51 -24.21 16.15
CA MET A 508 -33.55 -24.70 15.21
C MET A 508 -34.31 -25.94 15.74
N PRO A 509 -35.66 -25.99 15.62
CA PRO A 509 -36.46 -27.17 15.94
C PRO A 509 -36.64 -28.11 14.73
N THR A 510 -36.60 -29.41 14.99
CA THR A 510 -36.58 -30.53 14.03
C THR A 510 -37.96 -31.11 13.65
N SER A 511 -39.06 -30.36 13.77
CA SER A 511 -40.38 -30.85 13.32
C SER A 511 -41.32 -29.74 12.82
N VAL A 512 -41.86 -29.90 11.61
CA VAL A 512 -42.78 -28.95 10.95
C VAL A 512 -44.21 -29.16 11.44
N ASP A 513 -44.85 -28.07 11.89
CA ASP A 513 -46.26 -27.99 12.28
C ASP A 513 -47.20 -28.21 11.06
N PRO A 514 -48.16 -29.17 11.09
CA PRO A 514 -49.07 -29.45 9.97
C PRO A 514 -50.10 -28.35 9.66
N ALA A 515 -50.17 -27.27 10.44
CA ALA A 515 -51.09 -26.15 10.20
C ALA A 515 -50.64 -25.21 9.06
N GLN A 516 -49.41 -25.34 8.56
CA GLN A 516 -48.94 -24.65 7.35
C GLN A 516 -49.16 -25.58 6.15
N GLY A 517 -50.05 -25.20 5.23
CA GLY A 517 -50.36 -25.97 4.01
C GLY A 517 -49.11 -26.30 3.16
N PRO A 518 -49.26 -27.13 2.10
CA PRO A 518 -48.13 -27.68 1.36
C PRO A 518 -47.22 -26.59 0.81
N ILE A 519 -46.01 -26.52 1.36
CA ILE A 519 -44.94 -25.60 0.95
C ILE A 519 -44.54 -25.89 -0.50
N THR A 520 -44.41 -24.83 -1.31
CA THR A 520 -43.95 -24.94 -2.70
C THR A 520 -42.47 -24.60 -2.80
N ILE A 521 -41.68 -25.49 -3.41
CA ILE A 521 -40.22 -25.38 -3.54
C ILE A 521 -39.86 -25.20 -5.01
N ALA A 522 -39.19 -24.09 -5.34
CA ALA A 522 -38.62 -23.87 -6.67
C ALA A 522 -37.16 -24.35 -6.71
N LEU A 523 -36.85 -25.21 -7.69
CA LEU A 523 -35.51 -25.74 -7.92
C LEU A 523 -34.99 -25.26 -9.29
N LEU A 524 -33.93 -24.45 -9.27
CA LEU A 524 -33.24 -23.93 -10.46
C LEU A 524 -32.02 -24.82 -10.76
N GLU A 525 -31.66 -24.98 -12.04
CA GLU A 525 -30.50 -25.78 -12.49
C GLU A 525 -30.57 -27.29 -12.14
N SER A 526 -31.78 -27.85 -12.19
CA SER A 526 -32.08 -29.25 -11.84
C SER A 526 -31.39 -30.31 -12.71
N THR A 527 -30.83 -29.93 -13.86
CA THR A 527 -30.06 -30.82 -14.75
C THR A 527 -28.57 -30.84 -14.44
N GLY A 528 -28.06 -29.94 -13.59
CA GLY A 528 -26.66 -29.89 -13.13
C GLY A 528 -26.30 -31.00 -12.13
N LYS A 529 -25.00 -31.30 -11.93
CA LYS A 529 -24.56 -32.43 -11.07
C LYS A 529 -25.22 -32.42 -9.68
N THR A 530 -25.17 -31.29 -8.99
CA THR A 530 -25.74 -31.12 -7.65
C THR A 530 -27.26 -31.03 -7.68
N GLY A 531 -27.84 -30.29 -8.64
CA GLY A 531 -29.29 -30.18 -8.82
C GLY A 531 -29.97 -31.53 -9.05
N ARG A 532 -29.29 -32.44 -9.76
CA ARG A 532 -29.77 -33.82 -9.97
C ARG A 532 -29.84 -34.64 -8.69
N VAL A 533 -28.84 -34.51 -7.80
CA VAL A 533 -28.80 -35.25 -6.52
C VAL A 533 -29.93 -34.78 -5.62
N VAL A 534 -30.12 -33.45 -5.52
CA VAL A 534 -31.19 -32.85 -4.72
C VAL A 534 -32.57 -33.21 -5.25
N LEU A 535 -32.81 -33.10 -6.56
CA LEU A 535 -34.10 -33.45 -7.17
C LEU A 535 -34.44 -34.93 -6.99
N ARG A 536 -33.45 -35.82 -7.15
CA ARG A 536 -33.65 -37.26 -6.93
C ARG A 536 -34.11 -37.56 -5.50
N HIS A 537 -33.43 -36.97 -4.53
CA HIS A 537 -33.72 -37.16 -3.12
C HIS A 537 -35.15 -36.69 -2.75
N LEU A 538 -35.56 -35.52 -3.26
CA LEU A 538 -36.91 -34.95 -3.03
C LEU A 538 -38.03 -35.78 -3.68
N LEU A 539 -37.75 -36.45 -4.80
CA LEU A 539 -38.71 -37.34 -5.44
C LEU A 539 -38.84 -38.68 -4.71
N GLU A 540 -37.72 -39.23 -4.22
CA GLU A 540 -37.64 -40.54 -3.54
C GLU A 540 -38.19 -40.51 -2.11
N HIS A 541 -37.99 -39.42 -1.35
CA HIS A 541 -38.36 -39.35 0.07
C HIS A 541 -39.82 -38.90 0.32
N ASN A 542 -40.64 -38.87 -0.73
CA ASN A 542 -42.09 -38.66 -0.71
C ASN A 542 -42.56 -37.49 0.19
N VAL A 543 -41.78 -36.41 0.24
CA VAL A 543 -42.09 -35.19 0.99
C VAL A 543 -43.38 -34.53 0.47
N PRO A 544 -44.27 -34.03 1.36
CA PRO A 544 -45.63 -33.59 1.01
C PRO A 544 -45.71 -32.23 0.29
N HIS A 545 -44.63 -31.82 -0.38
CA HIS A 545 -44.44 -30.49 -0.96
C HIS A 545 -44.59 -30.48 -2.49
N MET A 546 -45.07 -29.35 -3.03
CA MET A 546 -45.15 -29.13 -4.48
C MET A 546 -43.81 -28.62 -5.01
N LEU A 547 -43.30 -29.26 -6.07
CA LEU A 547 -41.99 -29.00 -6.64
C LEU A 547 -42.15 -28.25 -7.97
N LYS A 548 -41.59 -27.04 -8.07
CA LYS A 548 -41.51 -26.31 -9.34
C LYS A 548 -40.08 -26.40 -9.87
N VAL A 549 -39.89 -27.15 -10.94
CA VAL A 549 -38.56 -27.51 -11.46
C VAL A 549 -38.26 -26.71 -12.71
N TYR A 550 -37.20 -25.91 -12.65
CA TYR A 550 -36.79 -25.04 -13.73
C TYR A 550 -35.55 -25.63 -14.40
N ALA A 551 -35.65 -25.92 -15.69
CA ALA A 551 -34.59 -26.59 -16.46
C ALA A 551 -34.41 -25.94 -17.84
N ARG A 552 -33.18 -25.94 -18.34
CA ARG A 552 -32.87 -25.39 -19.68
C ARG A 552 -33.42 -26.23 -20.83
N SER A 553 -33.75 -27.49 -20.58
CA SER A 553 -34.27 -28.40 -21.60
C SER A 553 -35.13 -29.49 -20.97
N ILE A 554 -36.42 -29.52 -21.34
CA ILE A 554 -37.35 -30.55 -20.87
C ILE A 554 -36.93 -31.94 -21.33
N LYS A 555 -36.35 -32.05 -22.53
CA LYS A 555 -35.84 -33.31 -23.08
C LYS A 555 -34.66 -33.84 -22.26
N THR A 556 -33.77 -32.95 -21.81
CA THR A 556 -32.64 -33.33 -20.95
C THR A 556 -33.12 -33.74 -19.56
N LEU A 557 -34.09 -33.02 -19.01
CA LEU A 557 -34.68 -33.33 -17.71
C LEU A 557 -35.44 -34.67 -17.72
N GLU A 558 -36.24 -34.96 -18.75
CA GLU A 558 -36.93 -36.24 -18.94
C GLU A 558 -35.96 -37.41 -19.17
N ASN A 559 -34.85 -37.19 -19.87
CA ASN A 559 -33.82 -38.21 -20.04
C ASN A 559 -33.11 -38.56 -18.71
N LEU A 560 -32.94 -37.57 -17.83
CA LEU A 560 -32.29 -37.73 -16.53
C LEU A 560 -33.25 -38.24 -15.44
N PHE A 561 -34.54 -37.89 -15.55
CA PHE A 561 -35.62 -38.26 -14.64
C PHE A 561 -36.87 -38.66 -15.42
N PRO A 562 -36.95 -39.91 -15.90
CA PRO A 562 -38.04 -40.35 -16.77
C PRO A 562 -39.42 -40.22 -16.10
N GLY A 563 -40.35 -39.54 -16.77
CA GLY A 563 -41.72 -39.35 -16.30
C GLY A 563 -41.90 -38.18 -15.32
N ILE A 564 -40.88 -37.35 -15.13
CA ILE A 564 -40.92 -36.22 -14.19
C ILE A 564 -42.02 -35.20 -14.53
N SER A 565 -42.27 -34.92 -15.81
CA SER A 565 -43.34 -34.00 -16.24
C SER A 565 -44.74 -34.57 -16.02
N SER A 566 -44.85 -35.89 -15.76
CA SER A 566 -46.10 -36.59 -15.47
C SER A 566 -46.35 -36.74 -13.96
N ASN A 567 -45.37 -36.37 -13.13
CA ASN A 567 -45.47 -36.47 -11.68
C ASN A 567 -46.39 -35.36 -11.14
N ARG A 568 -47.48 -35.74 -10.48
CA ARG A 568 -48.50 -34.79 -9.99
C ARG A 568 -47.99 -33.79 -8.94
N ARG A 569 -46.83 -34.06 -8.31
CA ARG A 569 -46.16 -33.14 -7.37
C ARG A 569 -45.18 -32.19 -8.06
N VAL A 570 -44.87 -32.39 -9.34
CA VAL A 570 -43.83 -31.65 -10.05
C VAL A 570 -44.44 -30.83 -11.17
N GLN A 571 -44.07 -29.56 -11.23
CA GLN A 571 -44.45 -28.65 -12.29
C GLN A 571 -43.18 -28.13 -12.95
N VAL A 572 -42.97 -28.48 -14.23
CA VAL A 572 -41.74 -28.19 -14.95
C VAL A 572 -41.89 -26.91 -15.74
N PHE A 573 -40.87 -26.06 -15.66
CA PHE A 573 -40.78 -24.78 -16.36
C PHE A 573 -39.45 -24.70 -17.08
N ILE A 574 -39.45 -24.20 -18.32
CA ILE A 574 -38.27 -24.21 -19.19
C ILE A 574 -37.77 -22.79 -19.42
N GLY A 575 -36.50 -22.53 -19.07
CA GLY A 575 -35.83 -21.24 -19.22
C GLY A 575 -34.75 -21.24 -20.31
N ALA A 576 -34.42 -20.06 -20.85
CA ALA A 576 -33.42 -19.88 -21.91
C ALA A 576 -32.01 -19.58 -21.34
N HIS A 577 -30.97 -19.89 -22.12
CA HIS A 577 -29.56 -20.04 -21.71
C HIS A 577 -28.89 -18.84 -21.03
N GLY A 578 -28.16 -19.10 -19.94
CA GLY A 578 -26.97 -18.36 -19.49
C GLY A 578 -27.25 -17.19 -18.55
N TYR A 579 -27.05 -17.37 -17.23
CA TYR A 579 -27.29 -16.41 -16.13
C TYR A 579 -28.71 -15.78 -16.04
N ASP A 580 -29.54 -15.93 -17.06
CA ASP A 580 -30.97 -15.61 -17.08
C ASP A 580 -31.78 -16.46 -16.08
N ASP A 581 -31.23 -17.58 -15.61
CA ASP A 581 -31.85 -18.45 -14.60
C ASP A 581 -32.06 -17.73 -13.25
N LEU A 582 -31.16 -16.79 -12.90
CA LEU A 582 -31.25 -15.98 -11.68
C LEU A 582 -32.25 -14.84 -11.83
N ARG A 583 -32.32 -14.20 -13.00
CA ARG A 583 -33.31 -13.14 -13.31
C ARG A 583 -34.72 -13.70 -13.47
N GLU A 584 -34.86 -14.87 -14.11
CA GLU A 584 -36.14 -15.56 -14.21
C GLU A 584 -36.54 -16.13 -12.85
N GLY A 585 -35.61 -16.66 -12.06
CA GLY A 585 -35.83 -17.01 -10.65
C GLY A 585 -36.37 -15.83 -9.83
N GLN A 586 -35.77 -14.65 -9.96
CA GLN A 586 -36.25 -13.41 -9.34
C GLN A 586 -37.66 -13.03 -9.84
N ARG A 587 -37.92 -13.10 -11.16
CA ARG A 587 -39.22 -12.78 -11.76
C ARG A 587 -40.32 -13.74 -11.30
N ILE A 588 -40.00 -15.04 -11.15
CA ILE A 588 -40.91 -16.09 -10.68
C ILE A 588 -41.26 -15.90 -9.21
N VAL A 589 -40.26 -15.63 -8.37
CA VAL A 589 -40.44 -15.34 -6.94
C VAL A 589 -41.30 -14.10 -6.72
N LEU A 590 -41.13 -13.07 -7.55
CA LEU A 590 -41.92 -11.84 -7.50
C LEU A 590 -43.33 -11.99 -8.10
N ALA A 591 -43.55 -12.94 -9.02
CA ALA A 591 -44.81 -13.13 -9.72
C ALA A 591 -45.75 -14.16 -9.07
N ASP A 592 -45.24 -14.99 -8.14
CA ASP A 592 -46.03 -16.03 -7.47
C ASP A 592 -45.93 -15.91 -5.94
N PRO A 593 -46.87 -15.17 -5.32
CA PRO A 593 -46.86 -14.88 -3.88
C PRO A 593 -47.13 -16.11 -2.99
N SER A 594 -47.35 -17.29 -3.56
CA SER A 594 -47.54 -18.55 -2.82
C SER A 594 -46.23 -19.33 -2.55
N LEU A 595 -45.09 -18.84 -3.05
CA LEU A 595 -43.77 -19.44 -2.84
C LEU A 595 -43.19 -19.10 -1.48
N VAL A 596 -42.81 -20.13 -0.73
CA VAL A 596 -42.33 -20.00 0.66
C VAL A 596 -40.81 -20.19 0.75
N SER A 597 -40.18 -20.92 -0.20
CA SER A 597 -38.73 -21.18 -0.19
C SER A 597 -38.17 -21.43 -1.61
N VAL A 598 -36.97 -20.92 -1.89
CA VAL A 598 -36.26 -21.04 -3.17
C VAL A 598 -34.90 -21.68 -2.93
N LEU A 599 -34.57 -22.73 -3.68
CA LEU A 599 -33.28 -23.42 -3.58
C LEU A 599 -32.49 -23.27 -4.89
N LEU A 600 -31.43 -22.47 -4.83
CA LEU A 600 -30.48 -22.23 -5.93
C LEU A 600 -29.32 -23.21 -5.82
N VAL A 601 -29.07 -23.98 -6.88
CA VAL A 601 -28.00 -24.98 -6.91
C VAL A 601 -27.03 -24.66 -8.04
N GLN A 602 -25.92 -23.98 -7.76
CA GLN A 602 -24.85 -23.72 -8.73
C GLN A 602 -23.66 -24.69 -8.57
N PRO A 603 -22.92 -25.00 -9.65
CA PRO A 603 -21.66 -25.72 -9.57
C PRO A 603 -20.54 -24.80 -9.07
N GLY A 604 -19.91 -25.14 -7.95
CA GLY A 604 -18.68 -24.50 -7.50
C GLY A 604 -17.50 -24.90 -8.39
N VAL A 605 -16.72 -23.91 -8.82
CA VAL A 605 -15.33 -24.13 -9.24
C VAL A 605 -14.50 -24.19 -7.97
N LEU A 606 -14.31 -25.41 -7.46
CA LEU A 606 -13.13 -25.85 -6.70
C LEU A 606 -13.14 -27.39 -6.75
N VAL A 607 -11.94 -27.98 -6.77
CA VAL A 607 -11.61 -29.41 -6.81
C VAL A 607 -11.41 -30.01 -8.22
N GLU A 608 -10.22 -29.80 -8.77
CA GLU A 608 -9.47 -30.91 -9.36
C GLU A 608 -8.40 -31.38 -8.38
N GLU A 609 -8.78 -32.20 -7.40
CA GLU A 609 -7.92 -33.27 -6.89
C GLU A 609 -8.78 -34.52 -6.66
N ALA A 610 -8.26 -35.69 -7.03
CA ALA A 610 -8.99 -36.94 -7.03
C ALA A 610 -9.05 -37.57 -5.63
N GLY A 611 -10.28 -37.79 -5.15
CA GLY A 611 -10.67 -38.88 -4.25
C GLY A 611 -10.11 -38.89 -2.83
N ALA A 612 -10.79 -38.24 -1.88
CA ALA A 612 -10.74 -38.60 -0.46
C ALA A 612 -12.17 -38.71 0.11
N GLY A 613 -12.60 -39.95 0.32
CA GLY A 613 -13.99 -40.30 0.66
C GLY A 613 -14.48 -39.68 1.98
N HIS A 614 -15.45 -38.79 1.87
CA HIS A 614 -16.24 -38.31 3.00
C HIS A 614 -17.72 -38.57 2.71
N GLU A 615 -18.38 -39.31 3.62
CA GLU A 615 -19.83 -39.42 3.70
C GLU A 615 -20.42 -38.07 4.12
N ILE A 616 -21.46 -37.60 3.43
CA ILE A 616 -22.21 -36.41 3.82
C ILE A 616 -23.33 -36.86 4.76
N ASN A 617 -23.19 -36.58 6.06
CA ASN A 617 -24.28 -36.68 7.02
C ASN A 617 -25.13 -35.38 6.97
N ILE A 618 -26.45 -35.48 6.82
CA ILE A 618 -27.41 -34.38 6.65
C ILE A 618 -28.37 -34.36 7.85
N ASP A 619 -27.86 -34.11 9.05
CA ASP A 619 -28.72 -33.88 10.23
C ASP A 619 -29.28 -32.44 10.28
N SER A 620 -28.86 -31.54 9.38
CA SER A 620 -29.51 -30.22 9.18
C SER A 620 -29.24 -29.61 7.79
N ILE A 621 -30.28 -29.07 7.15
CA ILE A 621 -30.18 -28.21 5.95
C ILE A 621 -30.56 -26.79 6.36
N THR A 622 -29.66 -25.81 6.16
CA THR A 622 -29.92 -24.39 6.41
C THR A 622 -29.84 -23.61 5.09
N PRO A 623 -30.71 -22.62 4.80
CA PRO A 623 -30.64 -21.85 3.55
C PRO A 623 -29.48 -20.84 3.59
N GLY A 624 -28.61 -20.87 2.58
CA GLY A 624 -27.60 -19.84 2.33
C GLY A 624 -27.92 -19.09 1.05
N VAL A 625 -27.89 -17.76 1.09
CA VAL A 625 -27.99 -16.89 -0.09
C VAL A 625 -26.68 -16.12 -0.23
N SER A 626 -25.98 -16.29 -1.35
CA SER A 626 -24.82 -15.45 -1.71
C SER A 626 -25.27 -14.41 -2.72
N TYR A 627 -25.29 -13.14 -2.32
CA TYR A 627 -24.97 -11.90 -3.08
C TYR A 627 -25.65 -10.66 -2.45
N GLU A 628 -24.94 -9.54 -2.53
CA GLU A 628 -25.23 -8.20 -1.98
C GLU A 628 -26.44 -7.48 -2.64
N ASP A 629 -27.11 -8.11 -3.63
CA ASP A 629 -28.18 -7.49 -4.42
C ASP A 629 -29.59 -7.52 -3.80
N LEU A 630 -29.77 -8.14 -2.63
CA LEU A 630 -31.07 -8.12 -1.92
C LEU A 630 -31.37 -6.77 -1.24
N GLY A 631 -30.35 -5.92 -1.02
CA GLY A 631 -30.50 -4.60 -0.39
C GLY A 631 -31.08 -3.52 -1.31
N SER A 632 -31.01 -3.70 -2.63
CA SER A 632 -31.44 -2.70 -3.62
C SER A 632 -32.91 -2.86 -4.06
N ALA A 633 -33.58 -3.94 -3.63
CA ALA A 633 -34.97 -4.25 -4.02
C ALA A 633 -36.05 -3.47 -3.24
N PHE A 634 -35.68 -2.62 -2.27
CA PHE A 634 -36.63 -1.82 -1.49
C PHE A 634 -36.45 -0.31 -1.73
N ARG A 635 -36.86 0.17 -2.91
CA ARG A 635 -37.22 1.60 -3.07
C ARG A 635 -38.32 1.76 -4.12
N ILE A 636 -39.56 1.83 -3.63
CA ILE A 636 -40.69 2.41 -4.36
C ILE A 636 -40.47 3.93 -4.40
N THR A 637 -40.65 4.58 -5.55
CA THR A 637 -41.56 5.74 -5.71
C THR A 637 -41.67 6.18 -7.18
N LEU A 638 -42.91 6.06 -7.67
CA LEU A 638 -43.66 6.86 -8.67
C LEU A 638 -43.15 7.05 -10.11
N GLN A 639 -43.97 6.52 -11.02
CA GLN A 639 -44.11 6.88 -12.43
C GLN A 639 -44.37 8.39 -12.62
N ILE A 640 -43.62 9.03 -13.51
CA ILE A 640 -44.16 9.96 -14.51
C ILE A 640 -43.47 9.65 -15.86
N SER A 641 -44.28 9.28 -16.85
CA SER A 641 -43.87 8.81 -18.17
C SER A 641 -43.51 9.98 -19.11
N PHE A 642 -42.34 9.94 -19.74
CA PHE A 642 -42.13 10.52 -21.08
C PHE A 642 -41.67 9.41 -22.03
N LYS A 643 -42.46 9.17 -23.09
CA LYS A 643 -42.10 8.30 -24.20
C LYS A 643 -41.01 8.99 -25.02
N MET A 644 -39.82 8.42 -25.10
CA MET A 644 -38.88 8.68 -26.18
C MET A 644 -38.58 7.36 -26.90
N THR A 645 -39.09 7.23 -28.12
CA THR A 645 -38.80 6.12 -29.01
C THR A 645 -37.41 6.35 -29.60
N ILE A 646 -36.41 5.53 -29.25
CA ILE A 646 -35.11 5.54 -29.93
C ILE A 646 -35.10 4.39 -30.94
N THR A 647 -35.13 4.76 -32.22
CA THR A 647 -34.89 3.87 -33.36
C THR A 647 -33.39 3.63 -33.46
N VAL A 648 -32.91 2.39 -33.31
CA VAL A 648 -31.51 2.05 -33.56
C VAL A 648 -31.29 1.98 -35.08
N ALA A 649 -30.62 2.99 -35.64
CA ALA A 649 -30.17 2.96 -37.02
C ALA A 649 -28.97 1.99 -37.15
N LYS A 650 -28.99 1.12 -38.16
CA LYS A 650 -27.81 0.36 -38.58
C LYS A 650 -26.74 1.35 -39.06
N PHE A 651 -25.59 1.39 -38.41
CA PHE A 651 -24.47 2.21 -38.83
C PHE A 651 -23.84 1.65 -40.13
N PRO A 652 -23.49 2.50 -41.12
CA PRO A 652 -22.79 2.06 -42.32
C PRO A 652 -21.36 1.61 -41.97
N ARG A 653 -20.89 0.52 -42.59
CA ARG A 653 -19.49 0.07 -42.52
C ARG A 653 -18.58 1.19 -43.05
N ALA A 654 -17.72 1.75 -42.20
CA ALA A 654 -16.67 2.66 -42.64
C ALA A 654 -15.66 1.88 -43.52
N THR A 655 -15.60 2.19 -44.81
CA THR A 655 -14.58 1.65 -45.74
C THR A 655 -13.42 2.63 -45.83
N PHE A 656 -12.31 2.29 -45.19
CA PHE A 656 -11.07 3.08 -45.24
C PHE A 656 -10.47 3.12 -46.65
N PRO A 657 -9.71 4.17 -47.01
CA PRO A 657 -8.93 4.16 -48.24
C PRO A 657 -7.94 2.98 -48.24
N PRO A 658 -7.67 2.36 -49.41
CA PRO A 658 -6.78 1.22 -49.48
C PRO A 658 -5.37 1.56 -49.00
N THR A 659 -4.72 0.61 -48.32
CA THR A 659 -3.34 0.74 -47.86
C THR A 659 -2.40 0.88 -49.06
N THR A 660 -1.45 1.80 -48.95
CA THR A 660 -0.40 1.90 -49.97
C THR A 660 0.52 0.68 -49.84
N SER A 661 0.94 0.11 -50.96
CA SER A 661 1.73 -1.14 -51.04
C SER A 661 3.19 -0.99 -50.54
N LEU A 662 3.41 -0.26 -49.46
CA LEU A 662 4.72 0.03 -48.89
C LEU A 662 5.22 -1.18 -48.08
N LYS A 663 6.26 -1.84 -48.59
CA LYS A 663 6.94 -2.96 -47.89
C LYS A 663 7.85 -2.51 -46.74
N SER A 664 8.21 -1.22 -46.71
CA SER A 664 9.04 -0.60 -45.68
C SER A 664 8.67 0.89 -45.59
N ILE A 665 8.57 1.39 -44.36
CA ILE A 665 8.35 2.80 -44.07
C ILE A 665 9.74 3.47 -44.04
N THR A 666 9.92 4.61 -44.71
CA THR A 666 11.17 5.39 -44.58
C THR A 666 10.92 6.46 -43.53
N PRO A 667 11.70 6.56 -42.45
CA PRO A 667 11.37 7.47 -41.35
C PRO A 667 11.51 8.93 -41.81
N PRO A 668 10.77 9.87 -41.19
CA PRO A 668 10.92 11.29 -41.50
C PRO A 668 12.39 11.75 -41.29
N PRO A 669 12.86 12.75 -42.06
CA PRO A 669 14.25 13.19 -41.98
C PRO A 669 14.64 13.66 -40.57
N PHE A 670 15.85 13.30 -40.13
CA PHE A 670 16.41 13.73 -38.85
C PHE A 670 16.85 15.20 -38.90
N PHE A 671 16.47 15.97 -37.89
CA PHE A 671 16.91 17.35 -37.75
C PHE A 671 17.97 17.41 -36.64
N ASP A 672 19.25 17.45 -37.02
CA ASP A 672 20.34 17.67 -36.06
C ASP A 672 20.34 19.16 -35.65
N SER A 673 19.52 19.50 -34.65
CA SER A 673 19.29 20.87 -34.16
C SER A 673 20.60 21.63 -33.85
N VAL A 674 21.68 20.90 -33.56
CA VAL A 674 23.01 21.44 -33.26
C VAL A 674 23.82 21.81 -34.51
N LYS A 675 23.46 21.28 -35.70
CA LYS A 675 24.22 21.47 -36.95
C LYS A 675 23.53 22.32 -38.02
N VAL A 676 22.26 22.67 -37.85
CA VAL A 676 21.55 23.47 -38.86
C VAL A 676 21.88 24.96 -38.68
N SER A 677 22.33 25.62 -39.75
CA SER A 677 22.63 27.07 -39.80
C SER A 677 21.38 27.97 -39.82
N ASP A 678 20.22 27.41 -39.51
CA ASP A 678 18.92 28.08 -39.55
C ASP A 678 18.64 28.71 -38.17
N GLU A 679 18.51 30.04 -38.15
CA GLU A 679 18.35 30.89 -36.95
C GLU A 679 17.26 30.36 -36.02
N ARG A 680 16.19 29.83 -36.61
CA ARG A 680 15.04 29.24 -35.95
C ARG A 680 15.36 27.99 -35.14
N ASN A 681 16.15 27.07 -35.70
CA ASN A 681 16.54 25.82 -35.02
C ASN A 681 17.54 26.11 -33.90
N GLN A 682 18.41 27.10 -34.10
CA GLN A 682 19.29 27.60 -33.04
C GLN A 682 18.46 28.21 -31.90
N LYS A 683 17.43 29.00 -32.21
CA LYS A 683 16.55 29.59 -31.20
C LYS A 683 15.77 28.54 -30.40
N LEU A 684 15.24 27.50 -31.06
CA LEU A 684 14.57 26.39 -30.36
C LEU A 684 15.53 25.68 -29.39
N HIS A 685 16.75 25.37 -29.84
CA HIS A 685 17.77 24.73 -29.00
C HIS A 685 18.18 25.60 -27.80
N GLU A 686 18.37 26.91 -28.01
CA GLU A 686 18.67 27.87 -26.94
C GLU A 686 17.58 27.89 -25.86
N LEU A 687 16.31 27.92 -26.27
CA LEU A 687 15.19 28.00 -25.33
C LEU A 687 14.95 26.68 -24.57
N LEU A 688 15.18 25.53 -25.20
CA LEU A 688 15.14 24.23 -24.52
C LEU A 688 16.21 24.14 -23.42
N LEU A 689 17.46 24.52 -23.74
CA LEU A 689 18.53 24.60 -22.74
C LEU A 689 18.19 25.55 -21.60
N LYS A 690 17.62 26.73 -21.92
CA LYS A 690 17.22 27.72 -20.93
C LYS A 690 16.13 27.20 -20.00
N GLY A 691 15.15 26.46 -20.52
CA GLY A 691 14.09 25.83 -19.72
C GLY A 691 14.64 24.80 -18.75
N HIS A 692 15.54 23.93 -19.22
CA HIS A 692 16.19 22.91 -18.39
C HIS A 692 17.06 23.48 -17.26
N MET A 693 17.63 24.68 -17.45
CA MET A 693 18.41 25.35 -16.39
C MET A 693 17.52 26.06 -15.35
N ALA A 694 16.33 26.52 -15.77
CA ALA A 694 15.51 27.43 -14.98
C ALA A 694 14.43 26.76 -14.11
N VAL A 695 14.04 25.51 -14.42
CA VAL A 695 12.93 24.80 -13.75
C VAL A 695 13.23 23.32 -13.49
N ALA A 696 12.76 22.76 -12.37
CA ALA A 696 13.16 21.44 -11.87
C ALA A 696 12.39 20.27 -12.53
N PRO A 697 13.04 19.14 -12.90
CA PRO A 697 12.39 17.98 -13.50
C PRO A 697 11.41 17.21 -12.60
N LEU A 698 11.65 17.18 -11.27
CA LEU A 698 10.85 16.43 -10.30
C LEU A 698 10.90 17.14 -8.94
N GLY A 699 9.76 17.31 -8.27
CA GLY A 699 9.69 17.82 -6.90
C GLY A 699 8.35 17.50 -6.20
N ASP A 700 8.44 16.98 -4.98
CA ASP A 700 7.31 16.63 -4.09
C ASP A 700 6.59 17.90 -3.57
N PRO A 701 5.27 17.91 -3.25
CA PRO A 701 4.30 16.82 -3.25
C PRO A 701 3.48 16.65 -4.53
N GLN A 702 3.58 17.60 -5.48
CA GLN A 702 2.91 17.57 -6.78
C GLN A 702 3.62 18.54 -7.74
N LEU A 703 4.63 18.09 -8.50
CA LEU A 703 5.21 18.90 -9.58
C LEU A 703 5.59 18.07 -10.82
N ILE A 704 4.99 18.50 -11.93
CA ILE A 704 5.14 18.01 -13.28
C ILE A 704 6.20 18.87 -13.99
N PHE A 705 7.30 18.27 -14.43
CA PHE A 705 8.06 18.80 -15.56
C PHE A 705 7.38 18.34 -16.85
N HIS A 706 7.02 19.31 -17.69
CA HIS A 706 6.45 19.09 -19.01
C HIS A 706 6.71 20.36 -19.83
N SER A 707 7.88 20.46 -20.46
CA SER A 707 8.12 21.55 -21.42
C SER A 707 7.51 21.13 -22.74
N HIS A 708 6.54 21.92 -23.22
CA HIS A 708 5.84 21.67 -24.46
C HIS A 708 6.49 22.36 -25.67
N LEU A 709 7.53 23.16 -25.41
CA LEU A 709 8.34 23.83 -26.43
C LEU A 709 8.86 22.93 -27.57
N PRO A 710 9.24 21.65 -27.37
CA PRO A 710 9.60 20.75 -28.47
C PRO A 710 8.49 20.58 -29.52
N HIS A 711 7.22 20.84 -29.19
CA HIS A 711 6.09 20.70 -30.11
C HIS A 711 5.97 21.87 -31.11
N ALA A 712 6.63 23.01 -30.88
CA ALA A 712 6.56 24.21 -31.74
C ALA A 712 7.45 24.14 -33.01
N LEU A 713 7.74 22.92 -33.49
CA LEU A 713 8.40 22.65 -34.77
C LEU A 713 7.51 23.09 -35.94
N GLY A 714 7.70 24.34 -36.34
CA GLY A 714 6.95 25.06 -37.38
C GLY A 714 6.93 26.59 -37.15
N ALA A 715 7.07 27.04 -35.91
CA ALA A 715 7.07 28.46 -35.49
C ALA A 715 8.37 29.25 -35.82
N ASP A 716 8.28 30.56 -36.06
CA ASP A 716 9.46 31.43 -36.17
C ASP A 716 10.11 31.72 -34.80
N SER A 717 11.29 32.35 -34.80
CA SER A 717 12.05 32.65 -33.58
C SER A 717 11.26 33.47 -32.55
N ASP A 718 10.46 34.44 -33.00
CA ASP A 718 9.68 35.30 -32.11
C ASP A 718 8.54 34.52 -31.45
N GLN A 719 7.89 33.63 -32.20
CA GLN A 719 6.83 32.77 -31.68
C GLN A 719 7.38 31.73 -30.70
N LEU A 720 8.54 31.14 -30.99
CA LEU A 720 9.23 30.23 -30.07
C LEU A 720 9.54 30.90 -28.72
N ILE A 721 10.01 32.16 -28.74
CA ILE A 721 10.29 32.93 -27.52
C ILE A 721 9.01 33.16 -26.72
N LYS A 722 7.92 33.58 -27.37
CA LYS A 722 6.64 33.84 -26.70
C LYS A 722 6.04 32.58 -26.07
N THR A 723 6.08 31.44 -26.77
CA THR A 723 5.62 30.15 -26.23
C THR A 723 6.46 29.75 -25.01
N TYR A 724 7.79 29.86 -25.09
CA TYR A 724 8.67 29.60 -23.96
C TYR A 724 8.38 30.48 -22.75
N GLU A 725 8.26 31.80 -22.95
CA GLU A 725 8.02 32.76 -21.87
C GLU A 725 6.66 32.59 -21.21
N HIS A 726 5.67 32.08 -21.95
CA HIS A 726 4.36 31.76 -21.42
C HIS A 726 4.40 30.48 -20.58
N GLU A 727 5.01 29.40 -21.09
CA GLU A 727 5.07 28.10 -20.40
C GLU A 727 5.88 28.18 -19.10
N ILE A 728 7.06 28.83 -19.14
CA ILE A 728 8.01 28.85 -18.03
C ILE A 728 7.44 29.49 -16.75
N GLN A 729 6.49 30.41 -16.85
CA GLN A 729 5.85 31.08 -15.70
C GLN A 729 4.98 30.15 -14.86
N SER A 730 4.50 29.05 -15.44
CA SER A 730 3.66 28.07 -14.76
C SER A 730 4.45 26.95 -14.08
N LEU A 731 5.77 26.92 -14.29
CA LEU A 731 6.69 25.88 -13.83
C LEU A 731 7.48 26.36 -12.60
N LYS A 732 7.84 25.44 -11.71
CA LYS A 732 8.53 25.80 -10.46
C LYS A 732 10.03 26.08 -10.72
N PRO A 733 10.58 27.22 -10.26
CA PRO A 733 12.00 27.52 -10.39
C PRO A 733 12.90 26.50 -9.70
N THR A 734 14.06 26.20 -10.27
CA THR A 734 15.15 25.48 -9.59
C THR A 734 15.76 26.37 -8.52
N GLU A 735 15.55 26.05 -7.23
CA GLU A 735 16.16 26.75 -6.09
C GLU A 735 17.52 26.17 -5.67
N ASP A 736 18.05 25.21 -6.43
CA ASP A 736 19.23 24.43 -6.05
C ASP A 736 20.38 24.64 -7.06
N GLU A 737 21.50 25.21 -6.60
CA GLU A 737 22.70 25.49 -7.42
C GLU A 737 23.51 24.23 -7.76
N ASP A 738 23.19 23.08 -7.14
CA ASP A 738 23.91 21.81 -7.30
C ASP A 738 23.29 20.84 -8.31
N PHE A 739 22.28 21.26 -9.09
CA PHE A 739 21.68 20.40 -10.11
C PHE A 739 22.58 20.25 -11.35
N ALA A 740 23.63 19.42 -11.24
CA ALA A 740 24.52 19.04 -12.32
C ALA A 740 24.65 17.52 -12.47
N SER A 741 24.10 17.06 -13.59
CA SER A 741 24.39 15.85 -14.39
C SER A 741 25.57 14.98 -13.95
N ASN A 742 25.35 13.69 -13.68
CA ASN A 742 26.44 12.71 -13.65
C ASN A 742 26.06 11.28 -14.06
N GLU A 743 25.41 11.14 -15.22
CA GLU A 743 25.80 10.10 -16.19
C GLU A 743 25.36 10.55 -17.60
N VAL A 744 26.28 10.53 -18.55
CA VAL A 744 26.05 11.05 -19.90
C VAL A 744 25.34 9.98 -20.72
N ILE A 745 24.03 10.12 -20.93
CA ILE A 745 23.37 9.50 -22.07
C ILE A 745 24.03 10.07 -23.34
N THR A 746 24.87 9.28 -23.99
CA THR A 746 25.48 9.66 -25.28
C THR A 746 24.48 9.43 -26.41
N LYS A 747 24.69 10.12 -27.56
CA LYS A 747 23.88 9.95 -28.78
C LYS A 747 23.77 8.49 -29.24
N GLU A 748 24.78 7.68 -28.93
CA GLU A 748 24.88 6.27 -29.32
C GLU A 748 24.29 5.33 -28.26
N ASP A 749 24.28 5.71 -26.98
CA ASP A 749 23.95 4.77 -25.91
C ASP A 749 22.45 4.62 -25.67
N TRP A 750 21.65 5.69 -25.63
CA TRP A 750 20.19 5.53 -25.41
C TRP A 750 19.50 4.75 -26.54
N ARG A 751 19.95 4.90 -27.78
CA ARG A 751 19.42 4.16 -28.94
C ARG A 751 19.66 2.66 -28.82
N LYS A 752 20.77 2.24 -28.21
CA LYS A 752 21.05 0.82 -27.91
C LYS A 752 20.07 0.26 -26.89
N PHE A 753 19.51 1.08 -26.00
CA PHE A 753 18.47 0.62 -25.06
C PHE A 753 17.13 0.43 -25.77
N LEU A 754 16.72 1.29 -26.70
CA LEU A 754 15.48 1.11 -27.47
C LEU A 754 15.45 -0.18 -28.32
N GLN A 755 16.63 -0.67 -28.72
CA GLN A 755 16.78 -1.91 -29.49
C GLN A 755 16.76 -3.19 -28.64
N GLN A 756 16.79 -3.10 -27.31
CA GLN A 756 16.81 -4.29 -26.46
C GLN A 756 15.39 -4.76 -26.14
N LYS A 757 15.09 -6.02 -26.49
CA LYS A 757 13.80 -6.71 -26.28
C LYS A 757 13.24 -6.55 -24.85
N LYS A 758 14.09 -6.54 -23.82
CA LYS A 758 13.66 -6.39 -22.41
C LYS A 758 12.98 -5.05 -22.11
N PHE A 759 13.26 -3.99 -22.87
CA PHE A 759 12.60 -2.69 -22.70
C PHE A 759 11.34 -2.55 -23.57
N ALA A 760 11.11 -3.46 -24.52
CA ALA A 760 9.86 -3.51 -25.27
C ALA A 760 8.65 -3.85 -24.38
N VAL A 761 8.88 -4.51 -23.24
CA VAL A 761 7.87 -4.81 -22.21
C VAL A 761 7.45 -3.54 -21.44
N ALA A 762 8.31 -2.53 -21.37
CA ALA A 762 8.07 -1.32 -20.58
C ALA A 762 7.23 -0.24 -21.30
N TYR A 763 6.99 -0.36 -22.62
CA TYR A 763 6.30 0.70 -23.37
C TYR A 763 4.80 0.84 -23.03
N VAL A 764 4.14 -0.16 -22.43
CA VAL A 764 2.77 -0.02 -21.89
C VAL A 764 2.69 1.15 -20.91
N GLY A 765 3.70 1.28 -20.04
CA GLY A 765 3.82 2.43 -19.13
C GLY A 765 3.96 3.75 -19.89
N PHE A 766 4.72 3.77 -21.00
CA PHE A 766 4.89 4.96 -21.83
C PHE A 766 3.63 5.36 -22.61
N PHE A 767 2.78 4.40 -23.01
CA PHE A 767 1.53 4.67 -23.73
C PHE A 767 0.39 5.09 -22.81
N LEU A 768 0.23 4.42 -21.68
CA LEU A 768 -0.87 4.69 -20.76
C LEU A 768 -0.58 5.97 -19.97
N ARG A 769 0.61 6.13 -19.39
CA ARG A 769 0.87 7.25 -18.47
C ARG A 769 0.82 8.59 -19.16
N ARG A 770 0.12 9.53 -18.48
CA ARG A 770 -0.20 10.86 -18.99
C ARG A 770 -0.71 10.82 -20.44
N ILE A 771 -1.49 9.83 -20.85
CA ILE A 771 -2.07 9.77 -22.21
C ILE A 771 -0.98 9.71 -23.32
N GLY A 772 0.17 9.09 -23.03
CA GLY A 772 1.21 8.81 -24.01
C GLY A 772 2.32 9.86 -24.13
N HIS A 773 2.33 10.91 -23.28
CA HIS A 773 3.34 11.97 -23.31
C HIS A 773 4.80 11.48 -23.22
N PRO A 774 5.16 10.50 -22.36
CA PRO A 774 6.52 9.97 -22.33
C PRO A 774 6.95 9.40 -23.69
N PHE A 775 6.05 8.68 -24.37
CA PHE A 775 6.32 8.10 -25.69
C PHE A 775 6.46 9.15 -26.78
N ILE A 776 5.61 10.18 -26.72
CA ILE A 776 5.64 11.33 -27.61
C ILE A 776 6.94 12.12 -27.46
N HIS A 777 7.39 12.38 -26.23
CA HIS A 777 8.66 13.06 -25.96
C HIS A 777 9.84 12.23 -26.47
N LEU A 778 9.78 10.90 -26.31
CA LEU A 778 10.82 10.01 -26.83
C LEU A 778 10.94 10.08 -28.36
N ALA A 779 9.81 10.20 -29.08
CA ALA A 779 9.81 10.42 -30.51
C ALA A 779 10.43 11.78 -30.88
N TYR A 780 10.12 12.87 -30.16
CA TYR A 780 10.76 14.16 -30.40
C TYR A 780 12.26 14.15 -30.11
N ALA A 781 12.68 13.48 -29.03
CA ALA A 781 14.10 13.28 -28.74
C ALA A 781 14.81 12.57 -29.91
N TYR A 782 14.14 11.59 -30.51
CA TYR A 782 14.64 10.89 -31.68
C TYR A 782 14.72 11.77 -32.92
N GLU A 783 13.70 12.59 -33.22
CA GLU A 783 13.70 13.50 -34.36
C GLU A 783 14.72 14.63 -34.22
N LEU A 784 14.79 15.26 -33.04
CA LEU A 784 15.60 16.44 -32.74
C LEU A 784 17.06 16.13 -32.37
N GLN A 785 17.37 14.84 -32.19
CA GLN A 785 18.65 14.38 -31.65
C GLN A 785 18.97 14.99 -30.27
N ASP A 786 17.94 15.29 -29.47
CA ASP A 786 18.09 16.03 -28.22
C ASP A 786 18.14 15.09 -27.02
N LYS A 787 19.29 15.09 -26.32
CA LYS A 787 19.52 14.26 -25.14
C LYS A 787 18.68 14.68 -23.93
N ALA A 788 18.33 15.96 -23.81
CA ALA A 788 17.58 16.48 -22.68
C ALA A 788 16.12 16.06 -22.80
N VAL A 789 15.54 16.15 -24.00
CA VAL A 789 14.21 15.60 -24.30
C VAL A 789 14.19 14.08 -24.13
N ALA A 790 15.27 13.38 -24.51
CA ALA A 790 15.39 11.93 -24.26
C ALA A 790 15.36 11.60 -22.76
N THR A 791 16.08 12.39 -21.97
CA THR A 791 16.16 12.20 -20.51
C THR A 791 14.82 12.47 -19.84
N GLU A 792 14.11 13.52 -20.25
CA GLU A 792 12.75 13.81 -19.79
C GLU A 792 11.79 12.66 -20.13
N ALA A 793 11.78 12.21 -21.39
CA ALA A 793 10.94 11.12 -21.85
C ALA A 793 11.16 9.83 -21.04
N LEU A 794 12.42 9.46 -20.84
CA LEU A 794 12.80 8.26 -20.09
C LEU A 794 12.49 8.41 -18.59
N SER A 795 12.72 9.58 -17.99
CA SER A 795 12.41 9.82 -16.58
C SER A 795 10.90 9.77 -16.31
N LEU A 796 10.09 10.36 -17.19
CA LEU A 796 8.63 10.29 -17.12
C LEU A 796 8.12 8.85 -17.28
N GLY A 797 8.76 8.04 -18.12
CA GLY A 797 8.40 6.64 -18.30
C GLY A 797 8.87 5.69 -17.19
N CYS A 798 9.94 6.03 -16.46
CA CYS A 798 10.52 5.19 -15.42
C CYS A 798 10.04 5.50 -13.99
N THR A 799 9.40 6.65 -13.76
CA THR A 799 8.94 7.07 -12.43
C THR A 799 7.56 6.53 -12.04
N GLU A 800 6.87 5.82 -12.94
CA GLU A 800 5.52 5.30 -12.68
C GLU A 800 5.35 3.87 -13.26
N TYR A 801 5.01 2.91 -12.39
CA TYR A 801 4.79 1.51 -12.76
C TYR A 801 3.32 1.23 -13.09
N ASP A 802 3.01 0.68 -14.26
CA ASP A 802 1.64 0.28 -14.65
C ASP A 802 1.51 -1.25 -14.71
N PRO A 803 0.66 -1.89 -13.87
CA PRO A 803 0.51 -3.35 -13.82
C PRO A 803 0.12 -4.01 -15.15
N LEU A 804 -0.41 -3.28 -16.14
CA LEU A 804 -0.81 -3.86 -17.43
C LEU A 804 0.36 -4.37 -18.28
N HIS A 805 1.61 -4.01 -18.00
CA HIS A 805 2.78 -4.65 -18.64
C HIS A 805 2.80 -6.17 -18.40
N THR A 806 2.28 -6.64 -17.26
CA THR A 806 2.22 -8.08 -16.92
C THR A 806 1.33 -8.88 -17.87
N LEU A 807 0.36 -8.25 -18.56
CA LEU A 807 -0.49 -8.90 -19.56
C LEU A 807 0.28 -9.31 -20.82
N ILE A 808 1.49 -8.81 -21.00
CA ILE A 808 2.35 -9.09 -22.14
C ILE A 808 3.42 -10.10 -21.74
N ASP A 809 3.86 -10.06 -20.49
CA ASP A 809 4.74 -11.07 -19.90
C ASP A 809 4.01 -12.40 -19.65
N ASN A 810 2.73 -12.33 -19.27
CA ASN A 810 1.84 -13.46 -19.06
C ASN A 810 0.58 -13.24 -19.89
N TYR A 811 0.65 -13.65 -21.16
CA TYR A 811 -0.44 -13.46 -22.10
C TYR A 811 -1.74 -14.12 -21.57
N PRO A 812 -2.83 -13.36 -21.35
CA PRO A 812 -4.06 -13.91 -20.81
C PRO A 812 -4.67 -14.93 -21.78
N GLU A 813 -5.42 -15.90 -21.26
CA GLU A 813 -6.12 -16.86 -22.12
C GLU A 813 -7.01 -16.13 -23.14
N ASP A 814 -7.00 -16.64 -24.37
CA ASP A 814 -7.75 -16.05 -25.46
C ASP A 814 -9.26 -16.21 -25.24
N ASN A 815 -9.88 -15.14 -24.75
CA ASN A 815 -11.30 -15.03 -24.48
C ASN A 815 -12.07 -14.30 -25.61
N SER A 816 -11.45 -14.12 -26.77
CA SER A 816 -12.08 -13.43 -27.90
C SER A 816 -13.17 -14.29 -28.56
N THR A 817 -14.28 -13.66 -28.94
CA THR A 817 -15.40 -14.33 -29.63
C THR A 817 -15.32 -14.20 -31.15
N TYR A 818 -14.30 -13.50 -31.65
CA TYR A 818 -14.03 -13.26 -33.06
C TYR A 818 -12.54 -12.96 -33.25
N LYS A 819 -12.05 -13.09 -34.49
CA LYS A 819 -10.71 -12.66 -34.90
C LYS A 819 -10.81 -11.68 -36.07
N THR A 820 -9.93 -10.69 -36.08
CA THR A 820 -9.80 -9.72 -37.17
C THR A 820 -8.40 -9.13 -37.21
N THR A 821 -7.91 -8.80 -38.40
CA THR A 821 -6.67 -8.04 -38.59
C THR A 821 -6.90 -6.52 -38.55
N SER A 822 -8.16 -6.09 -38.45
CA SER A 822 -8.56 -4.68 -38.49
C SER A 822 -8.89 -4.13 -37.09
N LEU A 823 -8.07 -3.22 -36.58
CA LEU A 823 -8.36 -2.51 -35.32
C LEU A 823 -9.62 -1.64 -35.44
N VAL A 824 -9.96 -1.19 -36.66
CA VAL A 824 -11.22 -0.51 -36.97
C VAL A 824 -12.41 -1.42 -36.64
N GLU A 825 -12.40 -2.67 -37.12
CA GLU A 825 -13.46 -3.62 -36.84
C GLU A 825 -13.60 -3.90 -35.34
N VAL A 826 -12.48 -3.91 -34.60
CA VAL A 826 -12.49 -4.03 -33.14
C VAL A 826 -13.26 -2.87 -32.50
N LEU A 827 -12.95 -1.62 -32.85
CA LEU A 827 -13.64 -0.46 -32.29
C LEU A 827 -15.13 -0.40 -32.70
N LEU A 828 -15.46 -0.79 -33.93
CA LEU A 828 -16.86 -0.90 -34.38
C LEU A 828 -17.63 -1.97 -33.59
N ARG A 829 -16.99 -3.08 -33.23
CA ARG A 829 -17.62 -4.10 -32.39
C ARG A 829 -17.75 -3.65 -30.94
N ILE A 830 -16.85 -2.83 -30.44
CA ILE A 830 -16.98 -2.18 -29.12
C ILE A 830 -18.22 -1.27 -29.10
N LEU A 831 -18.48 -0.50 -30.17
CA LEU A 831 -19.70 0.33 -30.29
C LEU A 831 -21.00 -0.47 -30.15
N GLU A 832 -21.00 -1.71 -30.62
CA GLU A 832 -22.17 -2.60 -30.62
C GLU A 832 -22.24 -3.48 -29.37
N ASP A 833 -21.16 -3.53 -28.59
CA ASP A 833 -21.06 -4.40 -27.43
C ASP A 833 -21.70 -3.75 -26.20
N SER A 834 -22.90 -4.24 -25.89
CA SER A 834 -23.69 -3.80 -24.74
C SER A 834 -22.98 -3.93 -23.39
N ARG A 835 -21.89 -4.71 -23.28
CA ARG A 835 -21.05 -4.78 -22.07
C ARG A 835 -20.42 -3.43 -21.74
N PHE A 836 -20.17 -2.57 -22.73
CA PHE A 836 -19.66 -1.22 -22.51
C PHE A 836 -20.75 -0.14 -22.38
N ASN A 837 -22.03 -0.50 -22.44
CA ASN A 837 -23.13 0.45 -22.23
C ASN A 837 -23.14 0.97 -20.80
N GLY A 838 -23.23 2.30 -20.64
CA GLY A 838 -23.38 2.96 -19.35
C GLY A 838 -22.08 3.13 -18.54
N ILE A 839 -20.92 2.78 -19.12
CA ILE A 839 -19.60 3.01 -18.52
C ILE A 839 -18.72 3.79 -19.52
N PRO A 840 -18.14 4.94 -19.12
CA PRO A 840 -18.37 5.70 -17.88
C PRO A 840 -19.63 6.60 -17.93
N PRO A 841 -20.15 7.09 -16.79
CA PRO A 841 -21.28 8.03 -16.76
C PRO A 841 -20.93 9.44 -17.29
N LYS A 842 -19.63 9.75 -17.41
CA LYS A 842 -19.06 10.98 -17.98
C LYS A 842 -17.73 10.64 -18.66
N LYS A 843 -17.33 11.43 -19.66
CA LYS A 843 -16.00 11.36 -20.28
C LYS A 843 -14.88 11.46 -19.24
N GLY A 844 -13.68 10.96 -19.55
CA GLY A 844 -12.47 11.22 -18.75
C GLY A 844 -11.57 10.00 -18.59
N TYR A 845 -10.26 10.24 -18.54
CA TYR A 845 -9.23 9.19 -18.53
C TYR A 845 -9.10 8.43 -17.21
N LEU A 846 -9.48 9.04 -16.08
CA LEU A 846 -9.56 8.34 -14.79
C LEU A 846 -10.49 7.11 -14.82
N ASN A 847 -11.40 7.05 -15.80
CA ASN A 847 -12.30 5.92 -15.99
C ASN A 847 -11.62 4.68 -16.62
N ILE A 848 -10.38 4.77 -17.11
CA ILE A 848 -9.70 3.60 -17.70
C ILE A 848 -9.52 2.52 -16.62
N GLY A 849 -9.15 2.91 -15.39
CA GLY A 849 -9.10 1.99 -14.25
C GLY A 849 -10.44 1.33 -13.95
N ILE A 850 -11.55 2.07 -14.06
CA ILE A 850 -12.91 1.54 -13.87
C ILE A 850 -13.25 0.51 -14.94
N ILE A 851 -12.96 0.79 -16.21
CA ILE A 851 -13.22 -0.15 -17.31
C ILE A 851 -12.36 -1.42 -17.17
N LEU A 852 -11.08 -1.26 -16.81
CA LEU A 852 -10.18 -2.39 -16.56
C LEU A 852 -10.53 -3.18 -15.30
N GLN A 853 -11.27 -2.60 -14.34
CA GLN A 853 -11.76 -3.31 -13.17
C GLN A 853 -13.11 -4.01 -13.44
N GLU A 854 -14.05 -3.29 -14.04
CA GLU A 854 -15.45 -3.74 -14.17
C GLU A 854 -15.73 -4.50 -15.47
N ARG A 855 -14.93 -4.28 -16.52
CA ARG A 855 -15.14 -4.80 -17.88
C ARG A 855 -13.84 -5.34 -18.48
N ASN A 856 -12.89 -5.76 -17.63
CA ASN A 856 -11.59 -6.28 -18.07
C ASN A 856 -11.74 -7.38 -19.12
N ASP A 857 -12.62 -8.35 -18.86
CA ASP A 857 -12.84 -9.47 -19.78
C ASP A 857 -13.34 -9.04 -21.15
N ALA A 858 -14.16 -7.97 -21.21
CA ALA A 858 -14.62 -7.42 -22.47
C ALA A 858 -13.47 -6.70 -23.20
N VAL A 859 -12.69 -5.87 -22.50
CA VAL A 859 -11.49 -5.20 -23.06
C VAL A 859 -10.48 -6.23 -23.58
N LEU A 860 -10.13 -7.22 -22.77
CA LEU A 860 -9.21 -8.30 -23.15
C LEU A 860 -9.78 -9.15 -24.29
N GLY A 861 -11.09 -9.40 -24.33
CA GLY A 861 -11.74 -10.10 -25.44
C GLY A 861 -11.61 -9.37 -26.77
N HIS A 862 -11.80 -8.04 -26.78
CA HIS A 862 -11.61 -7.22 -27.97
C HIS A 862 -10.13 -7.04 -28.34
N TRP A 863 -9.25 -6.96 -27.36
CA TRP A 863 -7.80 -6.90 -27.58
C TRP A 863 -7.24 -8.22 -28.13
N ASN A 864 -7.69 -9.36 -27.59
CA ASN A 864 -7.33 -10.70 -28.07
C ASN A 864 -7.89 -10.97 -29.48
N ALA A 865 -9.02 -10.35 -29.83
CA ALA A 865 -9.61 -10.48 -31.16
C ALA A 865 -8.75 -9.86 -32.26
N TRP A 866 -7.87 -8.91 -31.94
CA TRP A 866 -7.00 -8.28 -32.93
C TRP A 866 -5.73 -9.10 -33.17
N GLU A 867 -5.55 -9.53 -34.42
CA GLU A 867 -4.38 -10.26 -34.90
C GLU A 867 -3.47 -9.34 -35.70
N VAL A 868 -2.18 -9.35 -35.38
CA VAL A 868 -1.17 -8.54 -36.07
C VAL A 868 -0.29 -9.47 -36.90
N ASP A 869 -0.58 -9.58 -38.19
CA ASP A 869 0.10 -10.44 -39.16
C ASP A 869 0.97 -9.65 -40.15
N ASN A 870 0.58 -8.40 -40.45
CA ASN A 870 1.33 -7.46 -41.28
C ASN A 870 1.54 -6.12 -40.54
N PRO A 871 2.55 -6.04 -39.65
CA PRO A 871 2.77 -4.87 -38.80
C PRO A 871 2.87 -3.53 -39.55
N ALA A 872 3.50 -3.49 -40.73
CA ALA A 872 3.67 -2.26 -41.50
C ALA A 872 2.35 -1.75 -42.09
N GLU A 873 1.54 -2.65 -42.64
CA GLU A 873 0.22 -2.31 -43.17
C GLU A 873 -0.73 -1.89 -42.04
N GLN A 874 -0.70 -2.62 -40.93
CA GLN A 874 -1.55 -2.35 -39.77
C GLN A 874 -1.13 -1.07 -39.02
N LEU A 875 0.15 -0.67 -39.10
CA LEU A 875 0.61 0.66 -38.68
C LEU A 875 -0.01 1.76 -39.55
N GLN A 876 -0.06 1.59 -40.87
CA GLN A 876 -0.74 2.57 -41.72
C GLN A 876 -2.24 2.67 -41.38
N GLN A 877 -2.91 1.53 -41.17
CA GLN A 877 -4.32 1.49 -40.81
C GLN A 877 -4.61 2.16 -39.46
N LEU A 878 -3.74 2.00 -38.45
CA LEU A 878 -3.93 2.68 -37.17
C LEU A 878 -3.69 4.20 -37.28
N CYS A 879 -2.75 4.65 -38.11
CA CYS A 879 -2.56 6.08 -38.40
C CYS A 879 -3.84 6.67 -39.03
N ASP A 880 -4.43 6.00 -40.02
CA ASP A 880 -5.68 6.43 -40.65
C ASP A 880 -6.84 6.48 -39.66
N LEU A 881 -7.01 5.43 -38.86
CA LEU A 881 -8.05 5.36 -37.81
C LEU A 881 -7.88 6.50 -36.80
N SER A 882 -6.64 6.79 -36.41
CA SER A 882 -6.36 7.81 -35.41
C SER A 882 -6.72 9.23 -35.87
N VAL A 883 -6.59 9.53 -37.17
CA VAL A 883 -7.05 10.80 -37.77
C VAL A 883 -8.57 10.93 -37.67
N LEU A 884 -9.31 9.86 -37.96
CA LEU A 884 -10.77 9.85 -37.82
C LEU A 884 -11.22 10.03 -36.37
N LEU A 885 -10.55 9.35 -35.44
CA LEU A 885 -10.86 9.47 -34.02
C LEU A 885 -10.52 10.86 -33.49
N GLY A 886 -9.38 11.43 -33.84
CA GLY A 886 -8.91 12.72 -33.32
C GLY A 886 -9.57 13.93 -33.98
N LEU A 887 -9.65 13.95 -35.31
CA LEU A 887 -10.07 15.11 -36.09
C LEU A 887 -11.46 14.98 -36.72
N GLY A 888 -11.99 13.76 -36.80
CA GLY A 888 -13.38 13.50 -37.19
C GLY A 888 -14.36 13.57 -36.02
N SER A 889 -13.90 13.86 -34.80
CA SER A 889 -14.71 13.82 -33.58
C SER A 889 -14.71 15.14 -32.79
N GLY A 890 -15.80 15.39 -32.03
CA GLY A 890 -16.05 16.58 -31.24
C GLY A 890 -17.50 16.61 -30.75
N SER A 891 -17.78 17.05 -29.51
CA SER A 891 -19.14 17.04 -28.94
C SER A 891 -19.95 18.23 -29.39
N ARG A 892 -19.25 19.31 -29.71
CA ARG A 892 -19.76 20.61 -30.13
C ARG A 892 -18.93 21.10 -31.32
N PRO A 893 -19.52 21.91 -32.22
CA PRO A 893 -18.76 22.57 -33.27
C PRO A 893 -17.56 23.32 -32.69
N GLY A 894 -16.39 23.15 -33.30
CA GLY A 894 -15.14 23.79 -32.91
C GLY A 894 -14.39 23.22 -31.71
N LEU A 895 -14.95 22.26 -30.95
CA LEU A 895 -14.23 21.60 -29.85
C LEU A 895 -13.75 20.21 -30.24
N PHE A 896 -12.49 19.91 -29.95
CA PHE A 896 -11.84 18.63 -30.26
C PHE A 896 -11.50 17.87 -28.98
N ASP A 897 -11.70 16.54 -29.01
CA ASP A 897 -11.48 15.70 -27.83
C ASP A 897 -9.98 15.44 -27.61
N PHE A 898 -9.45 15.99 -26.52
CA PHE A 898 -8.03 15.95 -26.20
C PHE A 898 -7.47 14.53 -26.18
N TYR A 899 -8.22 13.55 -25.68
CA TYR A 899 -7.75 12.17 -25.55
C TYR A 899 -7.78 11.40 -26.86
N LEU A 900 -8.83 11.62 -27.67
CA LEU A 900 -8.90 11.02 -29.00
C LEU A 900 -7.82 11.59 -29.93
N VAL A 901 -7.49 12.87 -29.77
CA VAL A 901 -6.33 13.47 -30.42
C VAL A 901 -5.02 12.84 -29.94
N HIS A 902 -4.90 12.49 -28.66
CA HIS A 902 -3.70 11.83 -28.17
C HIS A 902 -3.48 10.45 -28.77
N ILE A 903 -4.54 9.70 -29.07
CA ILE A 903 -4.45 8.46 -29.88
C ILE A 903 -3.71 8.73 -31.20
N MET A 904 -4.08 9.80 -31.91
CA MET A 904 -3.42 10.23 -33.16
C MET A 904 -1.96 10.63 -32.96
N THR A 905 -1.67 11.38 -31.91
CA THR A 905 -0.30 11.86 -31.72
C THR A 905 0.66 10.78 -31.19
N VAL A 906 0.14 9.76 -30.49
CA VAL A 906 0.90 8.55 -30.14
C VAL A 906 1.14 7.68 -31.38
N ALA A 907 0.17 7.59 -32.30
CA ALA A 907 0.38 6.93 -33.61
C ALA A 907 1.49 7.61 -34.42
N HIS A 908 1.55 8.94 -34.40
CA HIS A 908 2.66 9.69 -34.99
C HIS A 908 4.01 9.38 -34.31
N ALA A 909 4.07 9.35 -32.97
CA ALA A 909 5.28 8.98 -32.25
C ALA A 909 5.74 7.54 -32.58
N LEU A 910 4.79 6.62 -32.72
CA LEU A 910 5.05 5.23 -33.10
C LEU A 910 5.64 5.13 -34.52
N LEU A 911 5.11 5.94 -35.44
CA LEU A 911 5.60 6.04 -36.81
C LEU A 911 7.04 6.57 -36.87
N VAL A 912 7.34 7.61 -36.10
CA VAL A 912 8.68 8.21 -35.99
C VAL A 912 9.72 7.19 -35.48
N LEU A 913 9.33 6.38 -34.49
CA LEU A 913 10.22 5.39 -33.86
C LEU A 913 10.20 4.02 -34.56
N TRP A 914 9.41 3.84 -35.62
CA TRP A 914 9.13 2.52 -36.21
C TRP A 914 10.37 1.73 -36.61
N ASP A 915 11.36 2.39 -37.19
CA ASP A 915 12.61 1.77 -37.65
C ASP A 915 13.66 1.60 -36.55
N VAL A 916 13.38 2.13 -35.36
CA VAL A 916 14.20 1.89 -34.17
C VAL A 916 13.85 0.53 -33.54
N PHE A 917 12.60 0.09 -33.68
CA PHE A 917 12.13 -1.14 -33.06
C PHE A 917 12.57 -2.38 -33.86
N PRO A 918 13.15 -3.40 -33.19
CA PRO A 918 13.45 -4.69 -33.82
C PRO A 918 12.20 -5.32 -34.43
N ASP A 919 12.33 -5.98 -35.58
CA ASP A 919 11.20 -6.60 -36.30
C ASP A 919 10.36 -7.53 -35.42
N GLU A 920 11.03 -8.35 -34.62
CA GLU A 920 10.45 -9.28 -33.65
C GLU A 920 9.65 -8.62 -32.52
N SER A 921 9.84 -7.33 -32.28
CA SER A 921 9.14 -6.56 -31.24
C SER A 921 7.96 -5.75 -31.78
N ARG A 922 7.87 -5.52 -33.10
CA ARG A 922 6.85 -4.67 -33.74
C ARG A 922 5.43 -5.15 -33.48
N VAL A 923 5.20 -6.47 -33.48
CA VAL A 923 3.90 -7.07 -33.13
C VAL A 923 3.50 -6.73 -31.70
N SER A 924 4.41 -6.92 -30.73
CA SER A 924 4.15 -6.62 -29.32
C SER A 924 3.84 -5.12 -29.13
N ILE A 925 4.61 -4.24 -29.76
CA ILE A 925 4.42 -2.79 -29.64
C ILE A 925 3.07 -2.35 -30.22
N LEU A 926 2.66 -2.92 -31.36
CA LEU A 926 1.32 -2.67 -31.91
C LEU A 926 0.22 -3.13 -30.96
N ARG A 927 0.35 -4.34 -30.38
CA ARG A 927 -0.59 -4.84 -29.36
C ARG A 927 -0.66 -3.92 -28.14
N GLN A 928 0.44 -3.29 -27.74
CA GLN A 928 0.49 -2.30 -26.66
C GLN A 928 -0.24 -1.01 -27.00
N TYR A 929 -0.07 -0.51 -28.23
CA TYR A 929 -0.85 0.63 -28.73
C TYR A 929 -2.36 0.34 -28.72
N ALA A 930 -2.77 -0.90 -29.03
CA ALA A 930 -4.18 -1.31 -28.92
C ALA A 930 -4.68 -1.35 -27.48
N LEU A 931 -3.85 -1.78 -26.51
CA LEU A 931 -4.16 -1.71 -25.06
C LEU A 931 -4.30 -0.27 -24.55
N PHE A 932 -3.70 0.71 -25.20
CA PHE A 932 -3.94 2.13 -24.94
C PHE A 932 -5.19 2.65 -25.64
N THR A 933 -5.37 2.29 -26.92
CA THR A 933 -6.45 2.81 -27.78
C THR A 933 -7.82 2.32 -27.36
N ILE A 934 -7.99 1.02 -27.07
CA ILE A 934 -9.29 0.41 -26.75
C ILE A 934 -9.89 1.04 -25.48
N PRO A 935 -9.19 1.09 -24.33
CA PRO A 935 -9.74 1.73 -23.14
C PRO A 935 -9.94 3.23 -23.32
N THR A 936 -8.99 3.95 -23.95
CA THR A 936 -9.09 5.40 -24.17
C THR A 936 -10.31 5.78 -25.02
N TYR A 937 -10.56 5.03 -26.09
CA TYR A 937 -11.75 5.21 -26.92
C TYR A 937 -13.03 4.89 -26.13
N THR A 938 -12.99 3.84 -25.31
CA THR A 938 -14.15 3.39 -24.54
C THR A 938 -14.56 4.41 -23.48
N VAL A 939 -13.59 5.00 -22.76
CA VAL A 939 -13.86 6.04 -21.74
C VAL A 939 -14.25 7.40 -22.32
N GLN A 940 -13.98 7.64 -23.61
CA GLN A 940 -14.45 8.82 -24.34
C GLN A 940 -15.84 8.63 -24.95
N MET A 941 -16.64 7.75 -24.33
CA MET A 941 -18.05 7.49 -24.64
C MET A 941 -18.28 6.84 -26.01
N GLN A 942 -17.31 6.08 -26.53
CA GLN A 942 -17.50 5.17 -27.67
C GLN A 942 -18.24 5.88 -28.82
N ARG A 943 -17.70 7.02 -29.24
CA ARG A 943 -18.41 7.88 -30.20
C ARG A 943 -18.41 7.24 -31.57
N PRO A 944 -19.55 7.20 -32.27
CA PRO A 944 -19.56 6.79 -33.67
C PRO A 944 -18.60 7.66 -34.47
N PHE A 945 -17.74 7.00 -35.24
CA PHE A 945 -16.81 7.62 -36.17
C PHE A 945 -17.16 7.16 -37.59
N ASP A 946 -17.24 8.10 -38.53
CA ASP A 946 -17.44 7.83 -39.95
C ASP A 946 -16.68 8.85 -40.81
N LEU A 947 -16.48 8.52 -42.09
CA LEU A 947 -15.71 9.33 -43.03
C LEU A 947 -16.43 10.63 -43.44
N LYS A 948 -17.76 10.66 -43.34
CA LYS A 948 -18.58 11.77 -43.84
C LYS A 948 -18.20 13.11 -43.21
N LYS A 949 -17.89 13.11 -41.92
CA LYS A 949 -17.46 14.32 -41.18
C LYS A 949 -16.17 14.95 -41.71
N ILE A 950 -15.37 14.18 -42.43
CA ILE A 950 -14.12 14.62 -43.06
C ILE A 950 -14.33 14.91 -44.55
N GLU A 951 -15.12 14.09 -45.25
CA GLU A 951 -15.43 14.27 -46.67
C GLU A 951 -16.24 15.53 -46.97
N GLU A 952 -17.03 16.02 -46.01
CA GLU A 952 -17.87 17.22 -46.16
C GLU A 952 -17.08 18.55 -46.05
N VAL A 953 -15.77 18.51 -45.78
CA VAL A 953 -14.93 19.71 -45.62
C VAL A 953 -14.63 20.35 -46.97
N GLN A 954 -14.94 21.64 -47.12
CA GLN A 954 -14.65 22.37 -48.36
C GLN A 954 -13.16 22.70 -48.50
N THR A 955 -12.53 22.16 -49.54
CA THR A 955 -11.10 22.30 -49.84
C THR A 955 -10.75 23.33 -50.92
N GLU A 956 -11.74 23.95 -51.57
CA GLU A 956 -11.48 24.85 -52.72
C GLU A 956 -10.46 25.95 -52.37
N GLY A 957 -9.28 25.88 -53.00
CA GLY A 957 -8.18 26.83 -52.84
C GLY A 957 -7.33 26.68 -51.56
N LYS A 958 -7.52 25.63 -50.76
CA LYS A 958 -6.80 25.38 -49.51
C LYS A 958 -5.87 24.18 -49.64
N ASP A 959 -4.57 24.43 -49.70
CA ASP A 959 -3.52 23.41 -49.70
C ASP A 959 -2.79 23.35 -48.34
N TRP A 960 -1.75 22.51 -48.22
CA TRP A 960 -0.94 22.46 -47.00
C TRP A 960 -0.25 23.77 -46.65
N ASN A 961 0.11 24.61 -47.64
CA ASN A 961 0.66 25.94 -47.36
C ASN A 961 -0.37 26.83 -46.69
N TRP A 962 -1.63 26.78 -47.16
CA TRP A 962 -2.75 27.46 -46.53
C TRP A 962 -2.97 26.95 -45.10
N VAL A 963 -2.95 25.64 -44.86
CA VAL A 963 -3.11 25.05 -43.51
C VAL A 963 -2.01 25.53 -42.57
N ILE A 964 -0.75 25.47 -43.01
CA ILE A 964 0.41 25.92 -42.21
C ILE A 964 0.31 27.42 -41.92
N SER A 965 0.05 28.24 -42.95
CA SER A 965 -0.10 29.69 -42.79
C SER A 965 -1.26 30.03 -41.86
N THR A 966 -2.38 29.31 -41.95
CA THR A 966 -3.56 29.53 -41.10
C THR A 966 -3.26 29.12 -39.66
N ALA A 967 -2.60 27.98 -39.45
CA ALA A 967 -2.21 27.53 -38.12
C ALA A 967 -1.24 28.50 -37.43
N LEU A 968 -0.23 29.00 -38.15
CA LEU A 968 0.77 29.94 -37.60
C LEU A 968 0.16 31.29 -37.21
N ASN A 969 -0.91 31.72 -37.89
CA ASN A 969 -1.62 32.96 -37.58
C ASN A 969 -2.88 32.75 -36.72
N HIS A 970 -3.10 31.53 -36.21
CA HIS A 970 -4.30 31.19 -35.48
C HIS A 970 -4.31 31.83 -34.08
N LYS A 971 -5.50 32.16 -33.55
CA LYS A 971 -5.61 32.73 -32.19
C LYS A 971 -5.08 31.78 -31.10
N TRP A 972 -5.06 30.48 -31.38
CA TRP A 972 -4.52 29.42 -30.52
C TRP A 972 -3.06 29.04 -30.85
N ALA A 973 -2.33 29.85 -31.63
CA ALA A 973 -0.94 29.57 -32.00
C ALA A 973 0.07 29.59 -30.83
N LEU A 974 -0.37 29.86 -29.59
CA LEU A 974 0.46 29.71 -28.40
C LEU A 974 0.25 28.35 -27.71
N ASP A 975 -0.77 27.59 -28.09
CA ASP A 975 -0.98 26.23 -27.60
C ASP A 975 -0.14 25.23 -28.40
N ALA A 976 0.80 24.59 -27.72
CA ALA A 976 1.70 23.61 -28.31
C ALA A 976 0.97 22.35 -28.82
N HIS A 977 -0.15 21.96 -28.21
CA HIS A 977 -0.97 20.84 -28.67
C HIS A 977 -1.63 21.14 -30.01
N PHE A 978 -2.02 22.39 -30.26
CA PHE A 978 -2.63 22.82 -31.51
C PHE A 978 -1.73 22.49 -32.72
N PHE A 979 -0.43 22.82 -32.64
CA PHE A 979 0.50 22.51 -33.74
C PHE A 979 0.78 21.03 -33.92
N LYS A 980 0.83 20.27 -32.82
CA LYS A 980 1.02 18.82 -32.84
C LYS A 980 -0.07 18.13 -33.68
N VAL A 981 -1.31 18.61 -33.55
CA VAL A 981 -2.46 18.10 -34.30
C VAL A 981 -2.40 18.46 -35.78
N VAL A 982 -1.92 19.66 -36.13
CA VAL A 982 -1.76 20.06 -37.53
C VAL A 982 -0.62 19.28 -38.21
N ARG A 983 0.49 19.09 -37.50
CA ARG A 983 1.68 18.39 -38.00
C ARG A 983 1.41 16.91 -38.30
N THR A 984 0.60 16.26 -37.47
CA THR A 984 0.45 14.80 -37.51
C THR A 984 -0.12 14.29 -38.86
N PRO A 985 -1.26 14.78 -39.38
CA PRO A 985 -1.78 14.34 -40.68
C PRO A 985 -0.87 14.74 -41.84
N LYS A 986 -0.12 15.86 -41.75
CA LYS A 986 0.88 16.24 -42.76
C LYS A 986 1.97 15.18 -42.89
N VAL A 987 2.51 14.71 -41.77
CA VAL A 987 3.54 13.66 -41.74
C VAL A 987 2.98 12.34 -42.24
N PHE A 988 1.74 12.01 -41.92
CA PHE A 988 1.07 10.83 -42.47
C PHE A 988 0.95 10.92 -43.99
N GLU A 989 0.53 12.07 -44.54
CA GLU A 989 0.42 12.27 -45.98
C GLU A 989 1.78 12.24 -46.69
N ASP A 990 2.80 12.87 -46.11
CA ASP A 990 4.15 12.87 -46.68
C ASP A 990 4.73 11.47 -46.83
N LEU A 991 4.34 10.57 -45.93
CA LEU A 991 4.87 9.22 -45.85
C LEU A 991 4.03 8.20 -46.61
N PHE A 992 2.72 8.31 -46.51
CA PHE A 992 1.77 7.38 -47.12
C PHE A 992 1.22 7.87 -48.46
N GLY A 993 1.55 9.09 -48.87
CA GLY A 993 0.98 9.75 -50.03
C GLY A 993 -0.41 10.32 -49.77
N SER A 994 -0.86 11.20 -50.67
CA SER A 994 -2.22 11.71 -50.67
C SER A 994 -3.23 10.59 -50.96
N LYS A 995 -4.32 10.57 -50.18
CA LYS A 995 -5.43 9.61 -50.27
C LYS A 995 -6.73 10.38 -50.50
N ASP A 996 -6.86 11.05 -51.64
CA ASP A 996 -8.01 11.90 -51.97
C ASP A 996 -8.31 12.93 -50.86
N ASP A 997 -7.27 13.65 -50.43
CA ASP A 997 -7.32 14.67 -49.38
C ASP A 997 -7.75 14.16 -47.99
N PHE A 998 -7.72 12.84 -47.74
CA PHE A 998 -8.08 12.24 -46.45
C PHE A 998 -7.33 12.84 -45.24
N TYR A 999 -6.07 13.27 -45.39
CA TYR A 999 -5.31 13.93 -44.33
C TYR A 999 -5.42 15.45 -44.36
N LEU A 1000 -5.56 16.04 -45.55
CA LEU A 1000 -5.68 17.48 -45.76
C LEU A 1000 -7.04 18.02 -45.26
N ASN A 1001 -8.15 17.34 -45.57
CA ASN A 1001 -9.50 17.71 -45.16
C ASN A 1001 -9.65 17.88 -43.63
N PRO A 1002 -9.27 16.90 -42.79
CA PRO A 1002 -9.40 17.05 -41.35
C PRO A 1002 -8.42 18.10 -40.79
N ALA A 1003 -7.26 18.32 -41.43
CA ALA A 1003 -6.35 19.38 -41.04
C ALA A 1003 -6.95 20.77 -41.34
N ILE A 1004 -7.56 20.97 -42.52
CA ILE A 1004 -8.30 22.18 -42.89
C ILE A 1004 -9.44 22.41 -41.89
N LYS A 1005 -10.21 21.37 -41.58
CA LYS A 1005 -11.29 21.42 -40.59
C LYS A 1005 -10.77 21.89 -39.24
N PHE A 1006 -9.70 21.28 -38.73
CA PHE A 1006 -9.11 21.60 -37.44
C PHE A 1006 -8.67 23.07 -37.38
N VAL A 1007 -7.85 23.55 -38.32
CA VAL A 1007 -7.36 24.94 -38.28
C VAL A 1007 -8.44 25.98 -38.56
N THR A 1008 -9.57 25.58 -39.14
CA THR A 1008 -10.71 26.48 -39.41
C THR A 1008 -11.66 26.56 -38.22
N GLU A 1009 -11.90 25.45 -37.54
CA GLU A 1009 -12.96 25.35 -36.53
C GLU A 1009 -12.43 25.37 -35.10
N PHE A 1010 -11.16 25.08 -34.84
CA PHE A 1010 -10.65 24.89 -33.49
C PHE A 1010 -10.88 26.12 -32.60
N ASP A 1011 -11.66 25.89 -31.55
CA ASP A 1011 -12.06 26.90 -30.56
C ASP A 1011 -11.78 26.43 -29.12
N GLY A 1012 -11.00 25.36 -28.97
CA GLY A 1012 -10.56 24.83 -27.68
C GLY A 1012 -10.70 23.31 -27.54
N TRP A 1013 -10.18 22.81 -26.43
CA TRP A 1013 -10.18 21.39 -26.09
C TRP A 1013 -11.43 20.98 -25.30
N GLU A 1014 -11.89 19.75 -25.54
CA GLU A 1014 -12.87 19.05 -24.70
C GLU A 1014 -12.37 17.65 -24.34
N GLY A 1015 -13.19 16.86 -23.64
CA GLY A 1015 -12.87 15.46 -23.33
C GLY A 1015 -12.28 15.21 -21.94
N PHE A 1016 -11.95 16.27 -21.19
CA PHE A 1016 -11.38 16.22 -19.83
C PHE A 1016 -12.27 15.56 -18.77
N GLY A 1017 -13.60 15.63 -18.91
CA GLY A 1017 -14.49 15.01 -17.92
C GLY A 1017 -14.49 15.72 -16.57
N ASP A 1018 -14.56 14.95 -15.47
CA ASP A 1018 -14.47 15.43 -14.08
C ASP A 1018 -13.01 15.66 -13.61
N GLY A 1019 -12.05 15.75 -14.54
CA GLY A 1019 -10.65 16.14 -14.28
C GLY A 1019 -9.64 15.00 -14.35
N VAL A 1020 -8.37 15.38 -14.49
CA VAL A 1020 -7.18 14.53 -14.32
C VAL A 1020 -6.45 15.05 -13.10
N GLU A 1021 -5.98 14.17 -12.22
CA GLU A 1021 -5.14 14.57 -11.09
C GLU A 1021 -3.85 15.22 -11.64
N GLY A 1022 -3.67 16.52 -11.40
CA GLY A 1022 -2.54 17.32 -11.92
C GLY A 1022 -2.79 18.10 -13.22
N PHE A 1023 -3.99 18.06 -13.81
CA PHE A 1023 -4.34 18.85 -15.00
C PHE A 1023 -5.39 19.90 -14.62
N LEU A 1024 -4.94 21.14 -14.41
CA LEU A 1024 -5.82 22.28 -14.15
C LEU A 1024 -6.25 22.85 -15.52
N PRO A 1025 -7.55 22.85 -15.87
CA PRO A 1025 -8.04 23.39 -17.15
C PRO A 1025 -7.51 24.81 -17.43
N ASP A 1026 -7.40 25.62 -16.38
CA ASP A 1026 -6.97 27.02 -16.44
C ASP A 1026 -5.50 27.22 -16.86
N ARG A 1027 -4.68 26.16 -16.85
CA ARG A 1027 -3.23 26.25 -17.07
C ARG A 1027 -2.80 25.95 -18.52
N ASP A 1028 -3.59 25.19 -19.28
CA ASP A 1028 -3.25 24.71 -20.63
C ASP A 1028 -4.18 25.31 -21.71
N GLY A 1029 -4.58 26.57 -21.51
CA GLY A 1029 -5.28 27.38 -22.52
C GLY A 1029 -6.80 27.46 -22.37
N TYR A 1030 -7.43 26.79 -21.41
CA TYR A 1030 -8.85 27.07 -21.14
C TYR A 1030 -8.98 28.34 -20.30
N ASN A 1031 -9.31 29.47 -20.93
CA ASN A 1031 -9.82 30.64 -20.22
C ASN A 1031 -11.35 30.63 -20.31
N ALA A 1032 -12.04 30.52 -19.18
CA ALA A 1032 -13.50 30.46 -19.11
C ALA A 1032 -14.18 31.85 -19.11
N GLU A 1033 -13.58 32.83 -19.80
CA GLU A 1033 -14.23 34.13 -20.09
C GLU A 1033 -14.84 34.16 -21.49
#